data_AF-A0A1E3G3Y1-F1
#
_entry.id   AF-A0A1E3G3Y1-F1
#
_cell.length_a   1.000
_cell.length_b   1.000
_cell.length_c   1.000
_cell.angle_alpha   90.00
_cell.angle_beta   90.00
_cell.angle_gamma   90.00
#
_symmetry.space_group_name_H-M   'P 1'
#
loop_
_entity.id
_entity.type
_entity.pdbx_description
1 polymer ?
#
loop_
_entity_poly.entity_id
_entity_poly.type
_entity_poly.pdbx_seq_one_letter_code
_entity_poly.pdbx_strand_id
1 'polypeptide(L)'
;MRVACKATARMLTFLLIVTMIVLTMGTVSAQDFQQDFQIFYGNLHSHTSFSDGRGTPEEAYEHARRYGDVLAVTDHCYYLKTPINGTSKVLRTIQAARNATVPGKFVGLQGFEWTAGSGHINVYETEEIITRDEKGDLKDFYEWIVRVKKLAQFNHPGMTFGNFQDFVYYPEADLYVNLVEIGNGSASRSDTISDEMFQNFILALNRGWHVSPTANQDNHRENWLSANDSRTGILARDLTYEAIMDALWNRRTFASEDKNVKVFFWGDGAIMGSIVRKSPGSTVKLKLTYEDPSDPADTVILYSQSGILFRADNFAKDKFTLEQEFQLPDGYEWFFYYIKQKDGDEIVSAPIWYEVAQPVKVNYVRIGPSRPSIRDTVTVTYDVYNSSNEARHVKLSIKVDGNKFFEETLDLKPYAVMYDKRVTIEPLEAGKHRIDFEVNDQIVQNWTFEVSESAGLRVLVDRLHENDINQEVLSFLEALQKNGHEILYPETVLAGYDNIDVVLLITPSKAGLSFFKDLMDMEIEWLNNFKGHVYLVRGSDAEYFEIYKQLIKNAKVFEDVRNLFEEFQISGVQQRKLQPVVFIDQGHENDYTSRYLTKLESFLKSLGKEVRYVTKLTDLDGEYLILMNGKGYSDDEVQSIVKFVLNGGILIITSKSDYQNGGNTEELNLILDALNSPVLFNDDQVVDKVNNYGADYKVLAGGVRFYSACSLLIVGDDVEVLLASETASSVDADGRKDAKPVDRVVLASRFKRGSGTVIVLGKAVFSDYDFEPNRAFIETLFRQR
;
A
#
# COMPACT_ATOMS: atom_id res chain seq x y z
N MET A 1 -10.21 57.12 62.81
CA MET A 1 -11.40 56.28 63.00
C MET A 1 -11.22 55.02 62.16
N ARG A 2 -11.04 53.84 62.79
CA ARG A 2 -11.10 52.43 62.28
C ARG A 2 -10.53 52.14 60.86
N VAL A 3 -9.31 51.61 60.68
CA VAL A 3 -8.76 50.23 60.84
C VAL A 3 -9.09 49.24 59.70
N ALA A 4 -8.04 48.50 59.28
CA ALA A 4 -7.91 47.31 58.40
C ALA A 4 -7.57 47.63 56.92
N CYS A 5 -6.33 47.57 56.43
CA CYS A 5 -5.28 46.53 56.39
C CYS A 5 -5.53 45.42 55.34
N LYS A 6 -4.82 45.49 54.20
CA LYS A 6 -4.05 44.38 53.60
C LYS A 6 -3.30 44.80 52.32
N ALA A 7 -2.14 44.16 52.14
CA ALA A 7 -1.34 43.98 50.92
C ALA A 7 -0.31 45.09 50.53
N THR A 8 0.85 45.01 51.19
CA THR A 8 2.19 45.46 50.75
C THR A 8 2.68 44.56 49.59
N ALA A 9 3.01 45.06 48.40
CA ALA A 9 4.13 45.92 47.97
C ALA A 9 5.17 45.09 47.19
N ARG A 10 5.15 45.32 45.86
CA ARG A 10 6.19 44.97 44.88
C ARG A 10 7.52 45.65 45.24
N MET A 11 8.66 44.99 45.01
CA MET A 11 9.64 45.42 43.98
C MET A 11 10.83 44.44 43.88
N LEU A 12 11.29 44.26 42.63
CA LEU A 12 12.53 43.66 42.16
C LEU A 12 13.75 43.94 43.07
N THR A 13 14.71 43.01 43.14
CA THR A 13 16.05 43.14 42.49
C THR A 13 16.83 41.83 42.61
N PHE A 14 17.51 41.50 41.51
CA PHE A 14 18.39 40.38 41.19
C PHE A 14 19.68 40.36 42.07
N LEU A 15 20.07 39.21 42.66
CA LEU A 15 21.48 38.90 42.96
C LEU A 15 21.72 37.39 43.23
N LEU A 16 22.75 36.86 42.57
CA LEU A 16 23.39 35.54 42.70
C LEU A 16 23.59 35.07 44.15
N ILE A 17 23.27 33.79 44.45
CA ILE A 17 24.06 32.93 45.35
C ILE A 17 24.07 31.49 44.79
N VAL A 18 25.25 31.08 44.31
CA VAL A 18 25.66 29.70 44.06
C VAL A 18 25.87 29.02 45.42
N THR A 19 25.22 27.87 45.66
CA THR A 19 25.55 27.01 46.81
C THR A 19 25.95 25.63 46.31
N MET A 20 27.19 25.27 46.59
CA MET A 20 27.76 23.92 46.48
C MET A 20 26.88 22.90 47.22
N ILE A 21 26.54 21.80 46.56
CA ILE A 21 26.24 20.53 47.23
C ILE A 21 27.32 19.53 46.82
N VAL A 22 28.01 19.05 47.85
CA VAL A 22 29.10 18.09 47.83
C VAL A 22 28.60 16.73 47.32
N LEU A 23 29.29 16.18 46.32
CA LEU A 23 29.15 14.79 45.88
C LEU A 23 29.52 13.83 47.02
N THR A 24 28.54 13.12 47.55
CA THR A 24 28.79 11.79 48.12
C THR A 24 28.69 10.78 46.97
N MET A 25 29.84 10.24 46.55
CA MET A 25 29.92 9.07 45.69
C MET A 25 29.32 7.86 46.42
N GLY A 26 28.03 7.62 46.20
CA GLY A 26 27.44 6.30 46.35
C GLY A 26 27.66 5.55 45.04
N THR A 27 28.32 4.40 45.09
CA THR A 27 28.30 3.40 44.03
C THR A 27 26.86 2.91 43.88
N VAL A 28 26.10 3.52 42.98
CA VAL A 28 24.82 2.98 42.54
C VAL A 28 25.15 1.77 41.68
N SER A 29 24.85 0.58 42.20
CA SER A 29 24.83 -0.65 41.44
C SER A 29 23.91 -0.48 40.24
N ALA A 30 24.37 -0.89 39.05
CA ALA A 30 23.55 -1.02 37.85
C ALA A 30 22.49 -2.10 38.09
N GLN A 31 21.34 -1.69 38.61
CA GLN A 31 20.13 -2.51 38.69
C GLN A 31 18.93 -1.58 38.49
N ASP A 32 18.26 -1.79 37.36
CA ASP A 32 16.89 -1.42 37.00
C ASP A 32 16.50 0.08 36.98
N PHE A 33 16.92 0.79 35.94
CA PHE A 33 16.08 1.83 35.31
C PHE A 33 15.20 1.19 34.23
N GLN A 34 14.41 0.17 34.58
CA GLN A 34 13.33 -0.27 33.71
C GLN A 34 12.24 0.80 33.83
N GLN A 35 12.09 1.66 32.81
CA GLN A 35 11.02 2.66 32.83
C GLN A 35 9.67 1.92 32.79
N ASP A 36 8.81 2.18 33.78
CA ASP A 36 7.46 1.61 33.87
C ASP A 36 6.58 2.16 32.73
N PHE A 37 6.66 1.56 31.55
CA PHE A 37 5.77 1.83 30.42
C PHE A 37 4.59 0.86 30.43
N GLN A 38 3.41 1.40 30.16
CA GLN A 38 2.17 0.66 29.90
C GLN A 38 1.78 0.86 28.42
N ILE A 39 1.03 -0.08 27.88
CA ILE A 39 0.51 -0.01 26.51
C ILE A 39 -0.95 0.45 26.59
N PHE A 40 -1.26 1.50 25.83
CA PHE A 40 -2.62 1.97 25.60
C PHE A 40 -2.94 1.85 24.11
N TYR A 41 -4.17 1.46 23.78
CA TYR A 41 -4.56 1.19 22.40
C TYR A 41 -5.46 2.31 21.88
N GLY A 42 -5.09 2.85 20.72
CA GLY A 42 -5.78 3.99 20.14
C GLY A 42 -6.01 3.88 18.64
N ASN A 43 -6.85 4.80 18.17
CA ASN A 43 -7.05 5.10 16.76
C ASN A 43 -6.73 6.59 16.54
N LEU A 44 -5.68 6.87 15.77
CA LEU A 44 -5.13 8.20 15.57
C LEU A 44 -5.60 8.85 14.26
N HIS A 45 -6.54 8.23 13.54
CA HIS A 45 -7.08 8.74 12.28
C HIS A 45 -8.57 8.42 12.17
N SER A 46 -9.41 9.46 12.21
CA SER A 46 -10.85 9.28 12.03
C SER A 46 -11.61 10.55 11.65
N HIS A 47 -12.76 10.38 11.01
CA HIS A 47 -13.58 11.45 10.44
C HIS A 47 -14.95 11.49 11.11
N THR A 48 -15.58 12.66 11.04
CA THR A 48 -16.91 12.93 11.58
C THR A 48 -17.73 13.70 10.55
N SER A 49 -18.95 14.09 10.91
CA SER A 49 -19.79 15.00 10.13
C SER A 49 -19.20 16.41 9.95
N PHE A 50 -18.03 16.71 10.54
CA PHE A 50 -17.33 17.97 10.30
C PHE A 50 -16.55 17.96 8.99
N SER A 51 -16.20 16.79 8.44
CA SER A 51 -15.86 16.60 7.02
C SER A 51 -16.91 15.75 6.28
N ASP A 52 -16.57 14.50 6.03
CA ASP A 52 -17.20 13.52 5.13
C ASP A 52 -17.51 12.20 5.84
N GLY A 53 -17.22 12.13 7.14
CA GLY A 53 -17.70 11.08 8.03
C GLY A 53 -19.14 11.33 8.51
N ARG A 54 -19.58 10.51 9.46
CA ARG A 54 -20.89 10.61 10.13
C ARG A 54 -20.75 10.86 11.62
N GLY A 55 -21.84 11.27 12.27
CA GLY A 55 -21.88 11.63 13.69
C GLY A 55 -21.02 12.85 14.04
N THR A 56 -21.16 13.38 15.24
CA THR A 56 -20.41 14.53 15.75
C THR A 56 -19.10 14.10 16.43
N PRO A 57 -18.11 15.00 16.58
CA PRO A 57 -16.93 14.71 17.40
C PRO A 57 -17.28 14.23 18.81
N GLU A 58 -18.29 14.82 19.45
CA GLU A 58 -18.76 14.37 20.77
C GLU A 58 -19.27 12.93 20.76
N GLU A 59 -20.06 12.55 19.74
CA GLU A 59 -20.52 11.16 19.56
C GLU A 59 -19.36 10.21 19.29
N ALA A 60 -18.36 10.65 18.52
CA ALA A 60 -17.17 9.86 18.22
C ALA A 60 -16.40 9.48 19.49
N TYR A 61 -16.08 10.46 20.35
CA TYR A 61 -15.38 10.19 21.61
C TYR A 61 -16.24 9.38 22.59
N GLU A 62 -17.54 9.68 22.68
CA GLU A 62 -18.48 8.93 23.53
C GLU A 62 -18.59 7.46 23.11
N HIS A 63 -18.49 7.19 21.81
CA HIS A 63 -18.47 5.84 21.26
C HIS A 63 -17.14 5.14 21.54
N ALA A 64 -16.04 5.75 21.14
CA ALA A 64 -14.70 5.17 21.19
C ALA A 64 -14.25 4.78 22.61
N ARG A 65 -14.63 5.54 23.64
CA ARG A 65 -14.26 5.25 25.05
C ARG A 65 -14.76 3.89 25.57
N ARG A 66 -15.61 3.19 24.82
CA ARG A 66 -16.08 1.84 25.13
C ARG A 66 -15.19 0.74 24.56
N TYR A 67 -14.28 1.07 23.63
CA TYR A 67 -13.55 0.12 22.81
C TYR A 67 -12.02 0.33 22.80
N GLY A 68 -11.52 1.46 23.30
CA GLY A 68 -10.09 1.75 23.39
C GLY A 68 -9.78 2.91 24.32
N ASP A 69 -8.50 3.23 24.44
CA ASP A 69 -7.97 4.19 25.40
C ASP A 69 -7.83 5.60 24.81
N VAL A 70 -7.57 5.70 23.50
CA VAL A 70 -7.27 6.95 22.81
C VAL A 70 -8.01 7.03 21.47
N LEU A 71 -8.64 8.18 21.18
CA LEU A 71 -9.16 8.50 19.85
C LEU A 71 -8.65 9.86 19.41
N ALA A 72 -8.16 9.98 18.18
CA ALA A 72 -7.99 11.26 17.50
C ALA A 72 -9.07 11.48 16.44
N VAL A 73 -9.77 12.61 16.50
CA VAL A 73 -10.64 13.10 15.42
C VAL A 73 -9.83 14.04 14.54
N THR A 74 -9.74 13.73 13.26
CA THR A 74 -8.83 14.35 12.28
C THR A 74 -9.55 14.65 10.97
N ASP A 75 -10.75 15.25 11.04
CA ASP A 75 -11.54 15.64 9.86
C ASP A 75 -10.69 16.39 8.80
N HIS A 76 -11.01 16.17 7.52
CA HIS A 76 -10.33 16.79 6.39
C HIS A 76 -10.33 18.34 6.47
N CYS A 77 -9.14 18.94 6.39
CA CYS A 77 -8.89 20.36 6.68
C CYS A 77 -9.75 21.37 5.90
N TYR A 78 -10.05 21.11 4.62
CA TYR A 78 -10.77 22.05 3.77
C TYR A 78 -12.25 22.19 4.16
N TYR A 79 -12.85 21.17 4.79
CA TYR A 79 -14.21 21.29 5.36
C TYR A 79 -14.24 22.09 6.67
N LEU A 80 -13.10 22.19 7.37
CA LEU A 80 -13.00 22.89 8.66
C LEU A 80 -13.01 24.41 8.53
N LYS A 81 -12.76 24.94 7.31
CA LYS A 81 -12.82 26.38 7.01
C LYS A 81 -14.20 26.97 7.22
N THR A 82 -15.26 26.19 6.97
CA THR A 82 -16.63 26.66 7.05
C THR A 82 -17.19 26.45 8.46
N PRO A 83 -17.56 27.51 9.19
CA PRO A 83 -18.09 27.38 10.54
C PRO A 83 -19.49 26.74 10.56
N ILE A 84 -19.83 26.08 11.66
CA ILE A 84 -21.19 25.59 11.93
C ILE A 84 -21.87 26.56 12.91
N ASN A 85 -23.02 27.09 12.52
CA ASN A 85 -23.79 28.07 13.33
C ASN A 85 -22.93 29.23 13.84
N GLY A 86 -22.04 29.75 12.98
CA GLY A 86 -21.13 30.85 13.30
C GLY A 86 -19.96 30.50 14.23
N THR A 87 -19.77 29.22 14.57
CA THR A 87 -18.67 28.74 15.42
C THR A 87 -17.65 27.95 14.58
N SER A 88 -16.36 28.15 14.84
CA SER A 88 -15.28 27.35 14.22
C SER A 88 -15.44 25.86 14.52
N LYS A 89 -15.35 25.01 13.49
CA LYS A 89 -15.33 23.55 13.64
C LYS A 89 -14.10 23.09 14.42
N VAL A 90 -12.92 23.63 14.12
CA VAL A 90 -11.65 23.34 14.83
C VAL A 90 -11.81 23.55 16.34
N LEU A 91 -12.31 24.72 16.77
CA LEU A 91 -12.49 25.01 18.19
C LEU A 91 -13.52 24.10 18.87
N ARG A 92 -14.54 23.65 18.13
CA ARG A 92 -15.52 22.68 18.64
C ARG A 92 -14.90 21.31 18.84
N THR A 93 -14.13 20.81 17.88
CA THR A 93 -13.41 19.53 18.00
C THR A 93 -12.42 19.57 19.17
N ILE A 94 -11.69 20.69 19.34
CA ILE A 94 -10.84 20.93 20.54
C ILE A 94 -11.62 20.81 21.83
N GLN A 95 -12.78 21.47 21.92
CA GLN A 95 -13.59 21.42 23.13
C GLN A 95 -14.16 20.02 23.38
N ALA A 96 -14.59 19.32 22.33
CA ALA A 96 -15.10 17.95 22.41
C ALA A 96 -14.03 16.98 22.94
N ALA A 97 -12.82 17.02 22.39
CA ALA A 97 -11.68 16.20 22.81
C ALA A 97 -11.31 16.44 24.29
N ARG A 98 -11.23 17.72 24.69
CA ARG A 98 -10.94 18.12 26.08
C ARG A 98 -12.04 17.67 27.04
N ASN A 99 -13.30 17.77 26.66
CA ASN A 99 -14.43 17.34 27.48
C ASN A 99 -14.48 15.80 27.64
N ALA A 100 -14.09 15.06 26.60
CA ALA A 100 -14.09 13.61 26.61
C ALA A 100 -12.90 13.02 27.39
N THR A 101 -11.79 13.76 27.49
CA THR A 101 -10.57 13.30 28.17
C THR A 101 -10.79 13.17 29.67
N VAL A 102 -10.60 11.96 30.19
CA VAL A 102 -10.69 11.64 31.61
C VAL A 102 -9.42 10.86 32.00
N PRO A 103 -8.50 11.46 32.79
CA PRO A 103 -7.29 10.82 33.24
C PRO A 103 -7.53 9.42 33.84
N GLY A 104 -6.74 8.45 33.42
CA GLY A 104 -6.83 7.05 33.82
C GLY A 104 -7.97 6.26 33.16
N LYS A 105 -8.73 6.87 32.23
CA LYS A 105 -9.87 6.21 31.57
C LYS A 105 -9.92 6.36 30.07
N PHE A 106 -9.68 7.56 29.54
CA PHE A 106 -9.77 7.84 28.11
C PHE A 106 -9.08 9.16 27.77
N VAL A 107 -8.40 9.22 26.62
CA VAL A 107 -7.80 10.46 26.09
C VAL A 107 -8.41 10.75 24.72
N GLY A 108 -9.11 11.89 24.62
CA GLY A 108 -9.54 12.44 23.35
C GLY A 108 -8.47 13.39 22.81
N LEU A 109 -7.98 13.11 21.61
CA LEU A 109 -7.09 13.98 20.84
C LEU A 109 -7.87 14.58 19.66
N GLN A 110 -7.41 15.72 19.17
CA GLN A 110 -7.98 16.35 17.99
C GLN A 110 -6.90 16.80 17.02
N GLY A 111 -7.28 16.96 15.77
CA GLY A 111 -6.43 17.50 14.74
C GLY A 111 -7.20 17.74 13.46
N PHE A 112 -6.49 17.67 12.34
CA PHE A 112 -7.08 17.63 11.02
C PHE A 112 -6.23 16.76 10.10
N GLU A 113 -6.83 16.26 9.04
CA GLU A 113 -6.10 15.66 7.94
C GLU A 113 -5.85 16.70 6.83
N TRP A 114 -4.58 16.97 6.54
CA TRP A 114 -4.17 17.68 5.35
C TRP A 114 -4.26 16.73 4.15
N THR A 115 -5.04 17.09 3.14
CA THR A 115 -5.40 16.20 2.03
C THR A 115 -4.91 16.80 0.71
N ALA A 116 -3.84 16.27 0.14
CA ALA A 116 -3.28 16.74 -1.13
C ALA A 116 -2.88 15.57 -2.05
N GLY A 117 -2.68 15.85 -3.35
CA GLY A 117 -2.27 14.82 -4.31
C GLY A 117 -0.85 14.27 -4.09
N SER A 118 -0.09 14.87 -3.18
CA SER A 118 1.21 14.33 -2.74
C SER A 118 1.08 13.33 -1.60
N GLY A 119 -0.10 13.12 -1.03
CA GLY A 119 -0.34 12.29 0.14
C GLY A 119 -1.15 13.03 1.21
N HIS A 120 -1.59 12.32 2.24
CA HIS A 120 -2.37 12.88 3.33
C HIS A 120 -1.60 12.88 4.65
N ILE A 121 -1.79 13.92 5.48
CA ILE A 121 -1.01 14.09 6.72
C ILE A 121 -1.92 14.56 7.85
N ASN A 122 -2.04 13.77 8.91
CA ASN A 122 -2.69 14.24 10.13
C ASN A 122 -1.78 15.20 10.88
N VAL A 123 -2.36 16.28 11.41
CA VAL A 123 -1.68 17.21 12.33
C VAL A 123 -2.50 17.35 13.60
N TYR A 124 -1.88 17.04 14.73
CA TYR A 124 -2.57 16.95 16.02
C TYR A 124 -2.40 18.21 16.86
N GLU A 125 -3.40 18.47 17.70
CA GLU A 125 -3.37 19.45 18.78
C GLU A 125 -3.04 20.88 18.30
N THR A 126 -3.56 21.26 17.14
CA THR A 126 -3.37 22.56 16.50
C THR A 126 -4.67 23.36 16.39
N GLU A 127 -4.56 24.68 16.52
CA GLU A 127 -5.65 25.64 16.28
C GLU A 127 -5.58 26.25 14.87
N GLU A 128 -4.36 26.30 14.31
CA GLU A 128 -4.13 26.76 12.94
C GLU A 128 -4.18 25.56 11.99
N ILE A 129 -4.77 25.75 10.81
CA ILE A 129 -4.84 24.75 9.74
C ILE A 129 -4.13 25.25 8.49
N ILE A 130 -3.60 24.32 7.69
CA ILE A 130 -3.17 24.56 6.30
C ILE A 130 -4.09 23.75 5.39
N THR A 131 -4.48 24.32 4.25
CA THR A 131 -5.40 23.67 3.31
C THR A 131 -4.83 23.67 1.91
N ARG A 132 -5.06 22.58 1.16
CA ARG A 132 -4.56 22.42 -0.21
C ARG A 132 -5.01 23.52 -1.17
N ASP A 133 -6.16 24.15 -0.92
CA ASP A 133 -6.73 25.20 -1.78
C ASP A 133 -5.93 26.52 -1.73
N GLU A 134 -5.06 26.68 -0.73
CA GLU A 134 -4.19 27.86 -0.56
C GLU A 134 -2.71 27.50 -0.74
N LYS A 135 -2.31 26.35 -0.22
CA LYS A 135 -0.95 25.81 -0.20
C LYS A 135 -1.01 24.29 -0.35
N GLY A 136 -1.02 23.82 -1.60
CA GLY A 136 -1.22 22.41 -1.97
C GLY A 136 0.06 21.59 -2.13
N ASP A 137 1.23 22.23 -2.12
CA ASP A 137 2.50 21.55 -2.31
C ASP A 137 3.05 20.98 -0.99
N LEU A 138 3.66 19.80 -1.05
CA LEU A 138 4.28 19.15 0.11
C LEU A 138 5.33 20.04 0.80
N LYS A 139 6.07 20.82 0.02
CA LYS A 139 7.05 21.79 0.55
C LYS A 139 6.37 22.88 1.40
N ASP A 140 5.23 23.39 0.98
CA ASP A 140 4.47 24.37 1.77
C ASP A 140 4.02 23.77 3.10
N PHE A 141 3.63 22.50 3.09
CA PHE A 141 3.28 21.77 4.30
C PHE A 141 4.49 21.66 5.25
N TYR A 142 5.67 21.27 4.74
CA TYR A 142 6.88 21.17 5.57
C TYR A 142 7.32 22.53 6.15
N GLU A 143 7.26 23.61 5.37
CA GLU A 143 7.53 24.95 5.90
C GLU A 143 6.51 25.36 6.97
N TRP A 144 5.24 24.98 6.79
CA TRP A 144 4.17 25.26 7.73
C TRP A 144 4.33 24.48 9.05
N ILE A 145 4.61 23.17 9.00
CA ILE A 145 4.74 22.34 10.21
C ILE A 145 5.94 22.78 11.07
N VAL A 146 7.04 23.18 10.43
CA VAL A 146 8.22 23.75 11.10
C VAL A 146 7.89 25.03 11.86
N ARG A 147 7.01 25.86 11.29
CA ARG A 147 6.57 27.11 11.92
C ARG A 147 5.62 26.86 13.09
N VAL A 148 4.65 25.96 12.95
CA VAL A 148 3.63 25.73 14.00
C VAL A 148 4.08 24.75 15.09
N LYS A 149 5.08 23.91 14.81
CA LYS A 149 5.73 22.99 15.75
C LYS A 149 4.76 22.02 16.41
N LYS A 150 3.99 21.32 15.58
CA LYS A 150 2.95 20.37 15.99
C LYS A 150 3.29 18.97 15.53
N LEU A 151 2.75 17.97 16.23
CA LEU A 151 2.96 16.58 15.86
C LEU A 151 2.17 16.27 14.59
N ALA A 152 2.81 15.57 13.66
CA ALA A 152 2.21 15.13 12.42
C ALA A 152 2.46 13.64 12.14
N GLN A 153 1.57 13.06 11.34
CA GLN A 153 1.59 11.68 10.88
C GLN A 153 1.38 11.61 9.38
N PHE A 154 2.22 10.88 8.65
CA PHE A 154 1.95 10.50 7.27
C PHE A 154 0.83 9.44 7.24
N ASN A 155 -0.26 9.69 6.52
CA ASN A 155 -1.39 8.76 6.45
C ASN A 155 -1.33 7.93 5.17
N HIS A 156 -1.75 6.66 5.29
CA HIS A 156 -1.96 5.66 4.23
C HIS A 156 -1.13 5.86 2.94
N PRO A 157 0.21 5.92 3.02
CA PRO A 157 1.06 6.17 1.86
C PRO A 157 0.91 5.06 0.82
N GLY A 158 0.61 5.45 -0.43
CA GLY A 158 0.45 4.49 -1.52
C GLY A 158 0.17 5.16 -2.86
N MET A 159 0.00 4.33 -3.89
CA MET A 159 -0.23 4.75 -5.27
C MET A 159 -1.52 5.57 -5.41
N THR A 160 -2.55 5.26 -4.63
CA THR A 160 -3.87 5.90 -4.72
C THR A 160 -3.86 7.36 -4.27
N PHE A 161 -3.22 7.65 -3.12
CA PHE A 161 -3.30 8.96 -2.47
C PHE A 161 -1.99 9.75 -2.53
N GLY A 162 -0.90 9.09 -2.91
CA GLY A 162 0.45 9.65 -2.96
C GLY A 162 1.34 9.11 -1.83
N ASN A 163 2.65 9.14 -2.06
CA ASN A 163 3.67 8.66 -1.11
C ASN A 163 4.68 9.77 -0.75
N PHE A 164 4.23 11.03 -0.75
CA PHE A 164 5.01 12.21 -0.38
C PHE A 164 6.23 12.43 -1.26
N GLN A 165 6.06 12.19 -2.57
CA GLN A 165 7.14 12.26 -3.57
C GLN A 165 8.28 11.31 -3.20
N ASP A 166 7.97 10.06 -2.91
CA ASP A 166 8.89 9.07 -2.35
C ASP A 166 9.52 9.51 -1.01
N PHE A 167 8.71 10.13 -0.14
CA PHE A 167 9.12 10.69 1.15
C PHE A 167 10.32 11.64 1.06
N VAL A 168 10.26 12.65 0.18
CA VAL A 168 11.29 13.72 0.11
C VAL A 168 11.65 14.20 1.52
N TYR A 169 12.89 13.96 1.93
CA TYR A 169 13.30 14.21 3.31
C TYR A 169 13.49 15.70 3.58
N TYR A 170 12.96 16.17 4.71
CA TYR A 170 13.09 17.56 5.16
C TYR A 170 13.54 17.60 6.64
N PRO A 171 14.84 17.83 6.92
CA PRO A 171 15.43 17.62 8.25
C PRO A 171 14.77 18.40 9.39
N GLU A 172 14.30 19.62 9.14
CA GLU A 172 13.62 20.40 10.20
C GLU A 172 12.19 19.92 10.44
N ALA A 173 11.52 19.37 9.43
CA ALA A 173 10.16 18.85 9.54
C ALA A 173 10.15 17.49 10.26
N ASP A 174 11.21 16.70 10.15
CA ASP A 174 11.45 15.45 10.89
C ASP A 174 11.39 15.63 12.43
N LEU A 175 11.59 16.85 12.92
CA LEU A 175 11.37 17.18 14.33
C LEU A 175 9.91 17.11 14.76
N TYR A 176 8.98 17.13 13.80
CA TYR A 176 7.55 17.33 13.99
C TYR A 176 6.68 16.27 13.30
N VAL A 177 7.20 15.56 12.29
CA VAL A 177 6.53 14.39 11.69
C VAL A 177 7.09 13.14 12.35
N ASN A 178 6.29 12.52 13.22
CA ASN A 178 6.76 11.46 14.11
C ASN A 178 6.17 10.09 13.77
N LEU A 179 5.06 10.05 13.04
CA LEU A 179 4.29 8.83 12.84
C LEU A 179 4.05 8.59 11.34
N VAL A 180 3.83 7.34 10.98
CA VAL A 180 3.39 6.93 9.64
C VAL A 180 2.42 5.77 9.77
N GLU A 181 1.34 5.82 9.00
CA GLU A 181 0.43 4.68 8.90
C GLU A 181 1.06 3.60 8.05
N ILE A 182 1.06 2.39 8.60
CA ILE A 182 1.31 1.17 7.84
C ILE A 182 0.08 0.28 7.76
N GLY A 183 -0.93 0.57 8.58
CA GLY A 183 -2.25 -0.03 8.51
C GLY A 183 -3.35 1.01 8.50
N ASN A 184 -4.30 0.87 7.57
CA ASN A 184 -5.40 1.81 7.42
C ASN A 184 -6.67 1.07 6.93
N GLY A 185 -7.81 1.33 7.59
CA GLY A 185 -9.11 0.95 7.07
C GLY A 185 -10.15 0.60 8.14
N SER A 186 -11.43 0.81 7.81
CA SER A 186 -12.59 0.56 8.69
C SER A 186 -13.50 -0.57 8.20
N ALA A 187 -12.99 -1.43 7.32
CA ALA A 187 -13.64 -2.69 6.98
C ALA A 187 -13.74 -3.59 8.23
N SER A 188 -14.72 -4.50 8.27
CA SER A 188 -14.95 -5.34 9.46
C SER A 188 -13.87 -6.41 9.68
N ARG A 189 -12.99 -6.63 8.70
CA ARG A 189 -11.84 -7.53 8.81
C ARG A 189 -10.63 -6.74 9.33
N SER A 190 -9.83 -7.36 10.18
CA SER A 190 -8.59 -6.80 10.70
C SER A 190 -7.41 -7.09 9.75
N ASP A 191 -7.57 -6.72 8.48
CA ASP A 191 -6.55 -6.86 7.43
C ASP A 191 -6.34 -5.47 6.86
N THR A 192 -5.58 -4.68 7.60
CA THR A 192 -5.39 -3.23 7.41
C THR A 192 -3.95 -2.88 7.15
N ILE A 193 -2.98 -3.64 7.68
CA ILE A 193 -1.56 -3.51 7.38
C ILE A 193 -1.35 -4.09 5.98
N SER A 194 -0.74 -3.31 5.09
CA SER A 194 -0.53 -3.72 3.70
C SER A 194 0.94 -3.71 3.34
N ASP A 195 1.32 -4.61 2.42
CA ASP A 195 2.68 -4.66 1.87
C ASP A 195 3.11 -3.29 1.30
N GLU A 196 2.20 -2.57 0.62
CA GLU A 196 2.50 -1.27 0.02
C GLU A 196 2.87 -0.22 1.09
N MET A 197 2.06 -0.08 2.13
CA MET A 197 2.33 0.89 3.20
C MET A 197 3.55 0.49 4.03
N PHE A 198 3.75 -0.82 4.25
CA PHE A 198 4.93 -1.36 4.93
C PHE A 198 6.23 -1.05 4.15
N GLN A 199 6.25 -1.21 2.82
CA GLN A 199 7.41 -0.82 2.01
C GLN A 199 7.65 0.69 2.02
N ASN A 200 6.58 1.50 2.02
CA ASN A 200 6.68 2.95 2.14
C ASN A 200 7.25 3.39 3.50
N PHE A 201 6.94 2.68 4.59
CA PHE A 201 7.57 2.91 5.88
C PHE A 201 9.09 2.67 5.82
N ILE A 202 9.54 1.56 5.23
CA ILE A 202 10.98 1.30 5.04
C ILE A 202 11.63 2.39 4.17
N LEU A 203 10.95 2.84 3.11
CA LEU A 203 11.41 3.95 2.26
C LEU A 203 11.61 5.24 3.07
N ALA A 204 10.64 5.60 3.92
CA ALA A 204 10.74 6.77 4.79
C ALA A 204 11.97 6.69 5.73
N LEU A 205 12.19 5.54 6.37
CA LEU A 205 13.36 5.31 7.23
C LEU A 205 14.69 5.42 6.47
N ASN A 206 14.76 4.88 5.25
CA ASN A 206 15.94 4.94 4.38
C ASN A 206 16.22 6.35 3.83
N ARG A 207 15.18 7.18 3.69
CA ARG A 207 15.30 8.61 3.36
C ARG A 207 15.87 9.43 4.52
N GLY A 208 15.72 8.95 5.76
CA GLY A 208 16.19 9.61 6.97
C GLY A 208 15.09 10.05 7.94
N TRP A 209 13.82 9.78 7.63
CA TRP A 209 12.73 10.10 8.53
C TRP A 209 12.80 9.25 9.80
N HIS A 210 12.59 9.89 10.94
CA HIS A 210 12.38 9.26 12.22
C HIS A 210 10.88 9.14 12.46
N VAL A 211 10.25 8.16 11.83
CA VAL A 211 8.81 7.90 11.96
C VAL A 211 8.55 6.54 12.59
N SER A 212 7.45 6.44 13.33
CA SER A 212 6.98 5.21 13.99
C SER A 212 5.70 4.70 13.32
N PRO A 213 5.54 3.37 13.16
CA PRO A 213 4.36 2.80 12.53
C PRO A 213 3.13 2.96 13.41
N THR A 214 1.99 3.11 12.74
CA THR A 214 0.64 3.20 13.32
C THR A 214 -0.32 2.37 12.47
N ALA A 215 -1.35 1.82 13.11
CA ALA A 215 -2.49 1.20 12.43
C ALA A 215 -3.76 1.90 12.91
N ASN A 216 -4.50 2.49 11.98
CA ASN A 216 -5.68 3.31 12.26
C ASN A 216 -6.84 2.91 11.34
N GLN A 217 -8.04 3.42 11.62
CA GLN A 217 -9.25 2.94 10.96
C GLN A 217 -9.80 3.86 9.88
N ASP A 218 -9.40 5.14 9.87
CA ASP A 218 -9.91 6.12 8.91
C ASP A 218 -11.45 6.08 8.82
N ASN A 219 -12.09 6.10 10.01
CA ASN A 219 -13.52 5.86 10.10
C ASN A 219 -14.30 7.00 9.44
N HIS A 220 -15.19 6.64 8.52
CA HIS A 220 -16.21 7.55 7.95
C HIS A 220 -17.64 7.18 8.39
N ARG A 221 -17.77 6.13 9.20
CA ARG A 221 -19.03 5.65 9.79
C ARG A 221 -18.94 5.75 11.31
N GLU A 222 -20.08 5.62 11.99
CA GLU A 222 -20.18 5.75 13.46
C GLU A 222 -19.67 4.49 14.20
N ASN A 223 -18.46 4.04 13.85
CA ASN A 223 -17.82 2.81 14.33
C ASN A 223 -16.37 3.03 14.81
N TRP A 224 -16.04 4.22 15.31
CA TRP A 224 -14.70 4.57 15.81
C TRP A 224 -14.18 3.58 16.86
N LEU A 225 -12.98 3.04 16.65
CA LEU A 225 -12.38 1.98 17.47
C LEU A 225 -13.17 0.65 17.52
N SER A 226 -14.31 0.54 16.84
CA SER A 226 -15.15 -0.67 16.82
C SER A 226 -15.36 -1.24 15.42
N ALA A 227 -14.68 -0.69 14.41
CA ALA A 227 -14.78 -1.16 13.03
C ALA A 227 -14.14 -2.54 12.86
N ASN A 228 -12.92 -2.68 13.38
CA ASN A 228 -12.11 -3.90 13.42
C ASN A 228 -11.18 -3.87 14.66
N ASP A 229 -10.27 -4.82 14.76
CA ASP A 229 -9.32 -4.94 15.87
C ASP A 229 -8.02 -4.14 15.68
N SER A 230 -7.79 -3.52 14.53
CA SER A 230 -6.57 -2.72 14.27
C SER A 230 -6.40 -1.55 15.23
N ARG A 231 -5.23 -1.46 15.86
CA ARG A 231 -4.88 -0.42 16.84
C ARG A 231 -3.46 0.08 16.65
N THR A 232 -3.27 1.35 17.00
CA THR A 232 -1.96 1.87 17.36
C THR A 232 -1.75 1.63 18.86
N GLY A 233 -0.79 0.78 19.20
CA GLY A 233 -0.31 0.63 20.57
C GLY A 233 0.60 1.80 20.94
N ILE A 234 0.37 2.43 22.09
CA ILE A 234 1.05 3.65 22.55
C ILE A 234 1.70 3.37 23.90
N LEU A 235 3.03 3.49 23.99
CA LEU A 235 3.80 3.21 25.19
C LEU A 235 3.97 4.48 26.02
N ALA A 236 3.10 4.65 27.01
CA ALA A 236 3.07 5.78 27.93
C ALA A 236 3.15 5.31 29.39
N ARG A 237 3.50 6.22 30.30
CA ARG A 237 3.61 5.89 31.73
C ARG A 237 2.24 5.74 32.39
N ASP A 238 1.29 6.56 31.97
CA ASP A 238 -0.08 6.64 32.48
C ASP A 238 -1.05 7.02 31.34
N LEU A 239 -2.34 6.71 31.50
CA LEU A 239 -3.39 7.15 30.55
C LEU A 239 -3.80 8.59 30.83
N THR A 240 -2.94 9.54 30.47
CA THR A 240 -3.20 10.99 30.58
C THR A 240 -2.86 11.68 29.27
N TYR A 241 -3.46 12.85 29.01
CA TYR A 241 -3.16 13.62 27.81
C TYR A 241 -1.65 13.86 27.67
N GLU A 242 -1.00 14.31 28.74
CA GLU A 242 0.42 14.64 28.74
C GLU A 242 1.30 13.41 28.46
N ALA A 243 0.99 12.27 29.07
CA ALA A 243 1.77 11.05 28.88
C ALA A 243 1.55 10.41 27.50
N ILE A 244 0.32 10.47 26.97
CA ILE A 244 0.03 10.03 25.59
C ILE A 244 0.74 10.92 24.59
N MET A 245 0.64 12.25 24.72
CA MET A 245 1.36 13.17 23.85
C MET A 245 2.88 12.99 23.95
N ASP A 246 3.44 12.79 25.15
CA ASP A 246 4.86 12.46 25.32
C ASP A 246 5.25 11.16 24.60
N ALA A 247 4.40 10.13 24.62
CA ALA A 247 4.64 8.89 23.88
C ALA A 247 4.65 9.10 22.37
N LEU A 248 3.68 9.85 21.82
CA LEU A 248 3.58 10.13 20.40
C LEU A 248 4.77 11.00 19.91
N TRP A 249 5.12 12.07 20.63
CA TRP A 249 6.27 12.92 20.32
C TRP A 249 7.60 12.16 20.33
N ASN A 250 7.70 11.14 21.19
CA ASN A 250 8.88 10.27 21.28
C ASN A 250 8.72 8.97 20.49
N ARG A 251 7.75 8.87 19.58
CA ARG A 251 7.62 7.75 18.63
C ARG A 251 7.47 6.39 19.30
N ARG A 252 6.92 6.36 20.52
CA ARG A 252 6.78 5.12 21.29
C ARG A 252 5.47 4.44 20.93
N THR A 253 5.35 4.01 19.68
CA THR A 253 4.16 3.33 19.17
C THR A 253 4.48 1.98 18.53
N PHE A 254 3.46 1.18 18.26
CA PHE A 254 3.52 0.07 17.33
C PHE A 254 2.18 -0.04 16.60
N ALA A 255 2.21 -0.54 15.36
CA ALA A 255 1.01 -0.89 14.60
C ALA A 255 0.61 -2.34 14.90
N SER A 256 -0.68 -2.61 15.02
CA SER A 256 -1.22 -3.93 15.35
C SER A 256 -2.57 -4.15 14.72
N GLU A 257 -2.85 -5.36 14.25
CA GLU A 257 -4.18 -5.84 13.88
C GLU A 257 -4.92 -6.52 15.04
N ASP A 258 -4.17 -6.95 16.06
CA ASP A 258 -4.72 -7.44 17.33
C ASP A 258 -4.90 -6.28 18.33
N LYS A 259 -6.06 -6.23 18.98
CA LYS A 259 -6.46 -5.16 19.91
C LYS A 259 -5.83 -5.22 21.30
N ASN A 260 -5.09 -6.27 21.64
CA ASN A 260 -4.66 -6.61 23.00
C ASN A 260 -3.22 -7.17 23.12
N VAL A 261 -2.56 -7.47 21.99
CA VAL A 261 -1.15 -7.88 21.94
C VAL A 261 -0.21 -6.88 22.61
N LYS A 262 0.74 -7.37 23.40
CA LYS A 262 1.74 -6.54 24.09
C LYS A 262 3.11 -6.72 23.48
N VAL A 263 3.68 -5.63 22.99
CA VAL A 263 5.04 -5.59 22.45
C VAL A 263 5.87 -4.52 23.16
N PHE A 264 7.04 -4.93 23.66
CA PHE A 264 8.08 -4.03 24.14
C PHE A 264 9.38 -4.36 23.42
N PHE A 265 9.98 -3.36 22.79
CA PHE A 265 11.27 -3.49 22.14
C PHE A 265 12.26 -2.50 22.75
N TRP A 266 13.41 -3.00 23.17
CA TRP A 266 14.49 -2.25 23.82
C TRP A 266 15.81 -2.42 23.09
N GLY A 267 16.63 -1.38 23.09
CA GLY A 267 17.96 -1.34 22.51
C GLY A 267 18.91 -0.59 23.44
N ASP A 268 19.92 -1.26 23.98
CA ASP A 268 20.87 -0.70 24.97
C ASP A 268 20.18 0.02 26.16
N GLY A 269 19.00 -0.47 26.57
CA GLY A 269 18.20 0.11 27.64
C GLY A 269 17.31 1.29 27.23
N ALA A 270 17.32 1.70 25.96
CA ALA A 270 16.35 2.65 25.39
C ALA A 270 15.13 1.90 24.81
N ILE A 271 13.93 2.44 24.98
CA ILE A 271 12.68 1.86 24.44
C ILE A 271 12.51 2.21 22.96
N MET A 272 11.79 1.40 22.20
CA MET A 272 11.37 1.67 20.82
C MET A 272 10.83 3.10 20.64
N GLY A 273 11.16 3.74 19.52
CA GLY A 273 10.97 5.18 19.29
C GLY A 273 12.20 6.04 19.57
N SER A 274 13.19 5.49 20.29
CA SER A 274 14.40 6.21 20.72
C SER A 274 15.46 6.32 19.62
N ILE A 275 16.18 7.44 19.64
CA ILE A 275 17.41 7.66 18.86
C ILE A 275 18.60 7.56 19.81
N VAL A 276 19.45 6.56 19.62
CA VAL A 276 20.61 6.25 20.45
C VAL A 276 21.88 6.69 19.71
N ARG A 277 22.76 7.42 20.40
CA ARG A 277 24.03 7.87 19.80
C ARG A 277 25.14 6.86 20.01
N LYS A 278 25.60 6.24 18.92
CA LYS A 278 26.71 5.27 18.91
C LYS A 278 27.57 5.39 17.65
N SER A 279 28.82 4.99 17.79
CA SER A 279 29.77 4.96 16.67
C SER A 279 29.68 3.65 15.89
N PRO A 280 30.02 3.68 14.58
CA PRO A 280 30.20 2.46 13.78
C PRO A 280 31.10 1.44 14.49
N GLY A 281 30.81 0.15 14.30
CA GLY A 281 31.53 -0.96 14.93
C GLY A 281 31.23 -1.16 16.42
N SER A 282 30.30 -0.39 17.00
CA SER A 282 29.81 -0.65 18.36
C SER A 282 28.85 -1.84 18.36
N THR A 283 28.92 -2.65 19.41
CA THR A 283 27.91 -3.69 19.66
C THR A 283 26.65 -3.07 20.24
N VAL A 284 25.49 -3.46 19.72
CA VAL A 284 24.16 -3.09 20.24
C VAL A 284 23.43 -4.32 20.75
N LYS A 285 22.74 -4.19 21.88
CA LYS A 285 21.93 -5.26 22.46
C LYS A 285 20.46 -4.94 22.30
N LEU A 286 19.75 -5.81 21.61
CA LEU A 286 18.34 -5.68 21.30
C LEU A 286 17.54 -6.69 22.12
N LYS A 287 16.40 -6.28 22.65
CA LYS A 287 15.51 -7.12 23.45
C LYS A 287 14.05 -6.88 23.07
N LEU A 288 13.41 -7.91 22.52
CA LEU A 288 11.98 -7.95 22.26
C LEU A 288 11.28 -8.75 23.37
N THR A 289 10.17 -8.22 23.89
CA THR A 289 9.22 -8.96 24.73
C THR A 289 7.85 -8.92 24.06
N TYR A 290 7.23 -10.08 23.96
CA TYR A 290 5.92 -10.30 23.36
C TYR A 290 5.03 -11.06 24.33
N GLU A 291 3.76 -10.68 24.40
CA GLU A 291 2.71 -11.39 25.14
C GLU A 291 1.34 -11.17 24.47
N ASP A 292 0.73 -12.27 24.04
CA ASP A 292 -0.67 -12.38 23.65
C ASP A 292 -1.17 -13.80 23.99
N PRO A 293 -1.94 -13.96 25.08
CA PRO A 293 -2.45 -15.27 25.50
C PRO A 293 -3.51 -15.88 24.55
N SER A 294 -4.15 -15.05 23.72
CA SER A 294 -5.21 -15.47 22.79
C SER A 294 -4.66 -15.90 21.45
N ASP A 295 -3.60 -15.25 20.97
CA ASP A 295 -3.02 -15.57 19.68
C ASP A 295 -1.47 -15.63 19.67
N PRO A 296 -0.90 -16.85 19.60
CA PRO A 296 0.54 -17.05 19.52
C PRO A 296 1.21 -16.43 18.29
N ALA A 297 2.40 -15.85 18.46
CA ALA A 297 3.24 -15.44 17.34
C ALA A 297 3.63 -16.64 16.47
N ASP A 298 3.44 -16.55 15.16
CA ASP A 298 3.89 -17.52 14.16
C ASP A 298 5.23 -17.13 13.56
N THR A 299 5.35 -15.91 13.06
CA THR A 299 6.55 -15.41 12.39
C THR A 299 7.09 -14.19 13.13
N VAL A 300 8.40 -14.12 13.34
CA VAL A 300 9.08 -12.99 13.98
C VAL A 300 10.31 -12.61 13.13
N ILE A 301 10.38 -11.36 12.70
CA ILE A 301 11.43 -10.85 11.81
C ILE A 301 12.02 -9.57 12.41
N LEU A 302 13.35 -9.48 12.47
CA LEU A 302 14.07 -8.26 12.77
C LEU A 302 14.54 -7.61 11.46
N TYR A 303 14.03 -6.43 11.17
CA TYR A 303 14.45 -5.59 10.07
C TYR A 303 15.47 -4.54 10.51
N SER A 304 16.37 -4.21 9.59
CA SER A 304 17.31 -3.09 9.68
C SER A 304 17.54 -2.49 8.29
N GLN A 305 18.22 -1.35 8.20
CA GLN A 305 18.65 -0.77 6.92
C GLN A 305 19.50 -1.77 6.11
N SER A 306 20.26 -2.61 6.80
CA SER A 306 21.08 -3.68 6.23
C SER A 306 20.26 -4.90 5.75
N GLY A 307 18.93 -4.86 5.86
CA GLY A 307 18.01 -5.93 5.48
C GLY A 307 17.49 -6.72 6.67
N ILE A 308 17.14 -7.99 6.45
CA ILE A 308 16.64 -8.88 7.51
C ILE A 308 17.82 -9.50 8.26
N LEU A 309 17.91 -9.23 9.56
CA LEU A 309 19.00 -9.73 10.41
C LEU A 309 18.62 -10.98 11.19
N PHE A 310 17.32 -11.19 11.42
CA PHE A 310 16.80 -12.37 12.08
C PHE A 310 15.41 -12.70 11.52
N ARG A 311 15.13 -13.99 11.33
CA ARG A 311 13.81 -14.51 10.99
C ARG A 311 13.60 -15.83 11.72
N ALA A 312 12.44 -15.99 12.33
CA ALA A 312 11.96 -17.26 12.84
C ALA A 312 10.51 -17.47 12.39
N ASP A 313 10.26 -18.59 11.73
CA ASP A 313 8.94 -19.04 11.30
C ASP A 313 8.46 -20.18 12.21
N ASN A 314 7.15 -20.41 12.28
CA ASN A 314 6.53 -21.43 13.14
C ASN A 314 6.92 -21.30 14.62
N PHE A 315 7.07 -20.06 15.12
CA PHE A 315 7.51 -19.77 16.48
C PHE A 315 6.55 -20.35 17.52
N ALA A 316 5.24 -20.20 17.28
CA ALA A 316 4.12 -20.78 18.03
C ALA A 316 4.17 -20.52 19.55
N LYS A 317 4.46 -19.28 19.95
CA LYS A 317 4.50 -18.86 21.36
C LYS A 317 3.59 -17.66 21.62
N ASP A 318 2.79 -17.77 22.66
CA ASP A 318 1.93 -16.73 23.22
C ASP A 318 2.71 -15.72 24.09
N LYS A 319 3.84 -16.12 24.66
CA LYS A 319 4.70 -15.24 25.46
C LYS A 319 6.18 -15.58 25.31
N PHE A 320 7.02 -14.58 25.06
CA PHE A 320 8.46 -14.77 24.98
C PHE A 320 9.28 -13.49 25.16
N THR A 321 10.59 -13.70 25.38
CA THR A 321 11.62 -12.68 25.27
C THR A 321 12.69 -13.17 24.29
N LEU A 322 13.06 -12.32 23.34
CA LEU A 322 14.18 -12.55 22.42
C LEU A 322 15.24 -11.50 22.65
N GLU A 323 16.49 -11.92 22.76
CA GLU A 323 17.65 -11.03 22.86
C GLU A 323 18.58 -11.29 21.68
N GLN A 324 19.05 -10.23 21.04
CA GLN A 324 19.94 -10.26 19.88
C GLN A 324 21.09 -9.27 20.07
N GLU A 325 22.24 -9.55 19.47
CA GLU A 325 23.38 -8.64 19.47
C GLU A 325 23.91 -8.47 18.05
N PHE A 326 24.18 -7.22 17.65
CA PHE A 326 24.71 -6.89 16.33
C PHE A 326 25.82 -5.85 16.42
N GLN A 327 26.72 -5.84 15.44
CA GLN A 327 27.68 -4.75 15.25
C GLN A 327 27.08 -3.72 14.29
N LEU A 328 27.13 -2.45 14.67
CA LEU A 328 26.69 -1.37 13.78
C LEU A 328 27.62 -1.28 12.57
N PRO A 329 27.12 -1.39 11.33
CA PRO A 329 27.96 -1.39 10.14
C PRO A 329 28.48 0.02 9.77
N ASP A 330 27.72 1.07 10.12
CA ASP A 330 28.03 2.48 9.87
C ASP A 330 27.44 3.41 10.96
N GLY A 331 27.19 4.67 10.59
CA GLY A 331 26.76 5.76 11.47
C GLY A 331 25.27 6.09 11.39
N TYR A 332 24.46 5.33 10.65
CA TYR A 332 23.01 5.47 10.62
C TYR A 332 22.38 4.10 10.36
N GLU A 333 21.81 3.51 11.41
CA GLU A 333 21.18 2.20 11.34
C GLU A 333 19.89 2.24 12.17
N TRP A 334 18.86 1.52 11.76
CA TRP A 334 17.62 1.40 12.51
C TRP A 334 17.26 -0.06 12.65
N PHE A 335 16.51 -0.40 13.70
CA PHE A 335 16.06 -1.78 13.96
C PHE A 335 14.59 -1.75 14.33
N PHE A 336 13.77 -2.63 13.77
CA PHE A 336 12.41 -2.86 14.24
C PHE A 336 11.99 -4.33 14.03
N TYR A 337 11.04 -4.79 14.83
CA TYR A 337 10.42 -6.10 14.68
C TYR A 337 9.10 -6.03 13.92
N TYR A 338 8.93 -6.98 12.99
CA TYR A 338 7.66 -7.40 12.43
C TYR A 338 7.30 -8.77 13.02
N ILE A 339 6.04 -8.94 13.40
CA ILE A 339 5.49 -10.17 13.99
C ILE A 339 4.19 -10.48 13.26
N LYS A 340 3.98 -11.74 12.90
CA LYS A 340 2.70 -12.25 12.39
C LYS A 340 2.19 -13.33 13.33
N GLN A 341 0.95 -13.22 13.77
CA GLN A 341 0.32 -14.19 14.67
C GLN A 341 -0.28 -15.36 13.89
N LYS A 342 -0.89 -16.34 14.58
CA LYS A 342 -1.37 -17.57 13.94
C LYS A 342 -2.68 -17.36 13.18
N ASP A 343 -3.50 -16.40 13.58
CA ASP A 343 -4.74 -16.09 12.89
C ASP A 343 -4.56 -15.24 11.63
N GLY A 344 -3.40 -14.59 11.50
CA GLY A 344 -3.02 -13.76 10.36
C GLY A 344 -2.61 -12.35 10.76
N ASP A 345 -2.99 -11.90 11.96
CA ASP A 345 -2.79 -10.53 12.44
C ASP A 345 -1.30 -10.13 12.46
N GLU A 346 -1.04 -8.92 11.98
CA GLU A 346 0.30 -8.37 11.85
C GLU A 346 0.58 -7.29 12.92
N ILE A 347 1.83 -7.26 13.41
CA ILE A 347 2.32 -6.30 14.40
C ILE A 347 3.68 -5.78 13.99
N VAL A 348 3.86 -4.47 14.01
CA VAL A 348 5.14 -3.81 13.68
C VAL A 348 5.52 -2.79 14.74
N SER A 349 6.64 -3.02 15.43
CA SER A 349 7.18 -2.13 16.47
C SER A 349 7.78 -0.84 15.89
N ALA A 350 7.85 0.23 16.70
CA ALA A 350 8.68 1.39 16.38
C ALA A 350 10.16 1.02 16.19
N PRO A 351 10.89 1.72 15.31
CA PRO A 351 12.32 1.56 15.23
C PRO A 351 13.04 2.07 16.48
N ILE A 352 14.23 1.52 16.71
CA ILE A 352 15.29 2.16 17.49
C ILE A 352 16.39 2.55 16.50
N TRP A 353 16.69 3.84 16.44
CA TRP A 353 17.74 4.37 15.58
C TRP A 353 19.07 4.42 16.34
N TYR A 354 20.15 4.02 15.68
CA TYR A 354 21.51 4.16 16.15
C TYR A 354 22.27 5.07 15.19
N GLU A 355 22.65 6.23 15.70
CA GLU A 355 23.26 7.27 14.89
C GLU A 355 24.60 7.73 15.45
N VAL A 356 25.56 8.00 14.58
CA VAL A 356 26.77 8.74 14.97
C VAL A 356 26.41 10.18 15.36
N ALA A 357 27.17 10.77 16.29
CA ALA A 357 26.90 12.13 16.77
C ALA A 357 27.13 13.24 15.72
N GLN A 358 27.75 12.91 14.59
CA GLN A 358 27.99 13.85 13.49
C GLN A 358 26.65 14.41 12.96
N PRO A 359 26.44 15.75 12.96
CA PRO A 359 25.20 16.36 12.49
C PRO A 359 25.04 16.39 10.98
N VAL A 360 26.11 16.26 10.19
CA VAL A 360 25.99 16.09 8.74
C VAL A 360 25.91 14.61 8.41
N LYS A 361 24.88 14.23 7.67
CA LYS A 361 24.51 12.84 7.39
C LYS A 361 24.42 12.61 5.89
N VAL A 362 24.55 11.34 5.50
CA VAL A 362 24.31 10.89 4.13
C VAL A 362 23.31 9.75 4.18
N ASN A 363 22.20 9.88 3.45
CA ASN A 363 21.15 8.85 3.37
C ASN A 363 20.71 8.67 1.91
N TYR A 364 19.75 7.76 1.71
CA TYR A 364 19.16 7.48 0.41
C TYR A 364 20.25 7.22 -0.65
N VAL A 365 21.10 6.23 -0.40
CA VAL A 365 22.17 5.84 -1.33
C VAL A 365 21.60 4.91 -2.40
N ARG A 366 21.78 5.25 -3.67
CA ARG A 366 21.38 4.48 -4.86
C ARG A 366 22.59 4.19 -5.73
N ILE A 367 22.66 2.95 -6.22
CA ILE A 367 23.69 2.51 -7.16
C ILE A 367 23.07 2.36 -8.54
N GLY A 368 23.68 3.01 -9.53
CA GLY A 368 23.31 2.95 -10.94
C GLY A 368 24.49 2.42 -11.77
N PRO A 369 24.29 1.44 -12.65
CA PRO A 369 23.07 0.63 -12.83
C PRO A 369 22.73 -0.19 -11.59
N SER A 370 21.49 -0.70 -11.51
CA SER A 370 21.00 -1.44 -10.34
C SER A 370 21.74 -2.75 -10.08
N ARG A 371 22.33 -3.32 -11.15
CA ARG A 371 23.18 -4.52 -11.13
C ARG A 371 24.43 -4.23 -11.99
N PRO A 372 25.44 -3.53 -11.46
CA PRO A 372 26.62 -3.20 -12.23
C PRO A 372 27.40 -4.45 -12.62
N SER A 373 28.02 -4.42 -13.80
CA SER A 373 28.96 -5.44 -14.27
C SER A 373 30.37 -4.86 -14.37
N ILE A 374 31.36 -5.72 -14.61
CA ILE A 374 32.76 -5.32 -14.82
C ILE A 374 32.99 -4.34 -16.00
N ARG A 375 31.97 -4.09 -16.82
CA ARG A 375 32.03 -3.13 -17.94
C ARG A 375 31.49 -1.76 -17.58
N ASP A 376 30.78 -1.65 -16.46
CA ASP A 376 29.99 -0.48 -16.15
C ASP A 376 30.72 0.45 -15.21
N THR A 377 30.67 1.74 -15.53
CA THR A 377 30.88 2.77 -14.52
C THR A 377 29.76 2.71 -13.50
N VAL A 378 30.10 2.86 -12.21
CA VAL A 378 29.12 2.85 -11.12
C VAL A 378 28.80 4.27 -10.70
N THR A 379 27.57 4.72 -10.96
CA THR A 379 27.05 5.99 -10.45
C THR A 379 26.45 5.79 -9.07
N VAL A 380 27.01 6.48 -8.09
CA VAL A 380 26.52 6.51 -6.71
C VAL A 380 25.75 7.81 -6.52
N THR A 381 24.44 7.71 -6.31
CA THR A 381 23.57 8.85 -6.02
C THR A 381 23.19 8.85 -4.55
N TYR A 382 23.25 10.00 -3.88
CA TYR A 382 22.98 10.10 -2.44
C TYR A 382 22.51 11.50 -2.04
N ASP A 383 21.82 11.59 -0.91
CA ASP A 383 21.44 12.87 -0.30
C ASP A 383 22.42 13.18 0.84
N VAL A 384 22.85 14.44 0.95
CA VAL A 384 23.64 14.93 2.09
C VAL A 384 22.90 16.05 2.78
N TYR A 385 22.80 16.00 4.11
CA TYR A 385 22.04 16.99 4.86
C TYR A 385 22.65 17.32 6.22
N ASN A 386 22.33 18.50 6.72
CA ASN A 386 22.66 18.95 8.07
C ASN A 386 21.44 18.78 8.97
N SER A 387 21.49 17.91 9.98
CA SER A 387 20.37 17.69 10.92
C SER A 387 20.36 18.65 12.11
N SER A 388 21.19 19.70 12.09
CA SER A 388 21.31 20.64 13.21
C SER A 388 20.83 22.06 12.86
N ASN A 389 20.50 22.81 13.92
CA ASN A 389 20.08 24.21 13.86
C ASN A 389 21.23 25.22 13.63
N GLU A 390 22.45 24.73 13.39
CA GLU A 390 23.63 25.56 13.18
C GLU A 390 24.22 25.27 11.79
N ALA A 391 24.85 26.26 11.18
CA ALA A 391 25.58 26.04 9.94
C ALA A 391 26.77 25.09 10.18
N ARG A 392 27.10 24.30 9.16
CA ARG A 392 28.18 23.31 9.19
C ARG A 392 29.12 23.50 8.01
N HIS A 393 30.40 23.60 8.32
CA HIS A 393 31.49 23.52 7.35
C HIS A 393 32.20 22.18 7.57
N VAL A 394 32.08 21.28 6.61
CA VAL A 394 32.57 19.89 6.76
C VAL A 394 33.27 19.40 5.52
N LYS A 395 34.15 18.42 5.70
CA LYS A 395 34.78 17.66 4.62
C LYS A 395 34.02 16.34 4.44
N LEU A 396 33.42 16.14 3.27
CA LEU A 396 32.83 14.86 2.87
C LEU A 396 33.86 14.09 2.05
N SER A 397 34.15 12.84 2.42
CA SER A 397 34.98 11.92 1.65
C SER A 397 34.22 10.63 1.39
N ILE A 398 34.41 10.05 0.20
CA ILE A 398 33.86 8.75 -0.19
C ILE A 398 35.03 7.81 -0.43
N LYS A 399 34.98 6.64 0.21
CA LYS A 399 35.92 5.55 0.00
C LYS A 399 35.24 4.39 -0.70
N VAL A 400 35.96 3.73 -1.60
CA VAL A 400 35.56 2.47 -2.24
C VAL A 400 36.55 1.41 -1.78
N ASP A 401 36.05 0.38 -1.10
CA ASP A 401 36.85 -0.70 -0.50
C ASP A 401 38.02 -0.18 0.37
N GLY A 402 37.74 0.87 1.15
CA GLY A 402 38.70 1.53 2.04
C GLY A 402 39.65 2.52 1.37
N ASN A 403 39.67 2.60 0.04
CA ASN A 403 40.50 3.54 -0.71
C ASN A 403 39.74 4.84 -0.96
N LYS A 404 40.37 5.99 -0.67
CA LYS A 404 39.76 7.29 -0.93
C LYS A 404 39.55 7.49 -2.43
N PHE A 405 38.30 7.72 -2.82
CA PHE A 405 37.87 7.91 -4.20
C PHE A 405 37.49 9.36 -4.47
N PHE A 406 36.76 9.99 -3.55
CA PHE A 406 36.25 11.35 -3.70
C PHE A 406 36.40 12.15 -2.40
N GLU A 407 36.58 13.46 -2.51
CA GLU A 407 36.61 14.38 -1.37
C GLU A 407 36.15 15.77 -1.81
N GLU A 408 35.31 16.40 -1.01
CA GLU A 408 34.88 17.79 -1.20
C GLU A 408 34.65 18.48 0.15
N THR A 409 34.62 19.81 0.13
CA THR A 409 34.21 20.62 1.29
C THR A 409 32.80 21.14 1.06
N LEU A 410 31.96 21.06 2.09
CA LEU A 410 30.56 21.46 2.05
C LEU A 410 30.27 22.54 3.09
N ASP A 411 29.54 23.57 2.65
CA ASP A 411 28.96 24.61 3.49
C ASP A 411 27.44 24.43 3.52
N LEU A 412 26.92 23.87 4.61
CA LEU A 412 25.50 23.60 4.78
C LEU A 412 24.88 24.59 5.78
N LYS A 413 23.79 25.24 5.38
CA LYS A 413 22.94 26.02 6.29
C LYS A 413 22.28 25.08 7.33
N PRO A 414 21.75 25.63 8.44
CA PRO A 414 20.89 24.86 9.34
C PRO A 414 19.82 24.10 8.55
N TYR A 415 19.65 22.80 8.84
CA TYR A 415 18.63 21.93 8.22
C TYR A 415 18.66 21.82 6.69
N ALA A 416 19.74 22.26 6.02
CA ALA A 416 19.85 22.18 4.57
C ALA A 416 20.07 20.74 4.09
N VAL A 417 19.51 20.44 2.91
CA VAL A 417 19.71 19.20 2.17
C VAL A 417 20.26 19.53 0.78
N MET A 418 21.20 18.73 0.30
CA MET A 418 21.56 18.65 -1.11
C MET A 418 21.12 17.29 -1.62
N TYR A 419 20.02 17.28 -2.38
CA TYR A 419 19.44 16.07 -2.95
C TYR A 419 20.24 15.58 -4.16
N ASP A 420 20.23 14.26 -4.38
CA ASP A 420 20.71 13.60 -5.59
C ASP A 420 22.14 13.97 -6.01
N LYS A 421 23.05 14.15 -5.04
CA LYS A 421 24.47 14.27 -5.35
C LYS A 421 24.96 12.99 -6.02
N ARG A 422 25.80 13.12 -7.04
CA ARG A 422 26.31 11.99 -7.84
C ARG A 422 27.83 11.98 -7.88
N VAL A 423 28.39 10.79 -7.76
CA VAL A 423 29.78 10.49 -8.14
C VAL A 423 29.80 9.25 -9.03
N THR A 424 30.70 9.21 -10.01
CA THR A 424 30.81 8.10 -10.95
C THR A 424 32.16 7.43 -10.78
N ILE A 425 32.14 6.18 -10.34
CA ILE A 425 33.30 5.31 -10.16
C ILE A 425 33.56 4.60 -11.48
N GLU A 426 34.83 4.52 -11.89
CA GLU A 426 35.26 3.71 -13.03
C GLU A 426 34.89 2.22 -12.81
N PRO A 427 34.85 1.39 -13.87
CA PRO A 427 34.49 -0.01 -13.74
C PRO A 427 35.31 -0.74 -12.66
N LEU A 428 34.59 -1.48 -11.83
CA LEU A 428 35.13 -2.25 -10.72
C LEU A 428 35.32 -3.71 -11.13
N GLU A 429 36.21 -4.41 -10.44
CA GLU A 429 36.34 -5.86 -10.56
C GLU A 429 35.04 -6.56 -10.15
N ALA A 430 34.86 -7.82 -10.53
CA ALA A 430 33.69 -8.57 -10.09
C ALA A 430 33.76 -8.89 -8.59
N GLY A 431 32.61 -8.83 -7.92
CA GLY A 431 32.47 -9.19 -6.52
C GLY A 431 31.72 -8.14 -5.70
N LYS A 432 31.77 -8.31 -4.38
CA LYS A 432 31.12 -7.41 -3.43
C LYS A 432 32.02 -6.21 -3.13
N HIS A 433 31.47 -5.02 -3.34
CA HIS A 433 32.12 -3.75 -3.04
C HIS A 433 31.43 -3.03 -1.89
N ARG A 434 32.20 -2.18 -1.20
CA ARG A 434 31.71 -1.34 -0.11
C ARG A 434 32.07 0.12 -0.38
N ILE A 435 31.09 1.00 -0.15
CA ILE A 435 31.24 2.44 -0.17
C ILE A 435 31.09 2.95 1.26
N ASP A 436 32.06 3.73 1.73
CA ASP A 436 31.98 4.43 3.00
C ASP A 436 31.89 5.94 2.76
N PHE A 437 30.90 6.58 3.37
CA PHE A 437 30.77 8.03 3.42
C PHE A 437 31.32 8.53 4.76
N GLU A 438 32.34 9.39 4.69
CA GLU A 438 32.98 9.98 5.86
C GLU A 438 32.78 11.49 5.90
N VAL A 439 32.30 11.99 7.03
CA VAL A 439 32.24 13.43 7.31
C VAL A 439 33.25 13.74 8.40
N ASN A 440 34.21 14.61 8.09
CA ASN A 440 35.34 14.93 8.98
C ASN A 440 36.03 13.66 9.52
N ASP A 441 36.28 12.71 8.61
CA ASP A 441 36.95 11.43 8.88
C ASP A 441 36.16 10.47 9.81
N GLN A 442 34.85 10.73 10.03
CA GLN A 442 33.93 9.81 10.71
C GLN A 442 32.95 9.18 9.72
N ILE A 443 32.83 7.86 9.71
CA ILE A 443 31.84 7.15 8.88
C ILE A 443 30.43 7.52 9.35
N VAL A 444 29.64 8.09 8.45
CA VAL A 444 28.24 8.49 8.69
C VAL A 444 27.24 7.56 8.03
N GLN A 445 27.65 6.85 6.98
CA GLN A 445 26.83 5.93 6.20
C GLN A 445 27.75 4.98 5.43
N ASN A 446 27.31 3.75 5.18
CA ASN A 446 27.94 2.89 4.20
C ASN A 446 26.90 2.31 3.23
N TRP A 447 27.37 1.73 2.15
CA TRP A 447 26.53 0.92 1.28
C TRP A 447 27.34 -0.23 0.69
N THR A 448 26.74 -1.41 0.57
CA THR A 448 27.37 -2.54 -0.13
C THR A 448 26.55 -2.93 -1.34
N PHE A 449 27.24 -3.26 -2.44
CA PHE A 449 26.63 -3.70 -3.69
C PHE A 449 27.54 -4.74 -4.36
N GLU A 450 27.00 -5.45 -5.35
CA GLU A 450 27.71 -6.51 -6.06
C GLU A 450 27.90 -6.13 -7.53
N VAL A 451 29.09 -6.40 -8.05
CA VAL A 451 29.48 -6.21 -9.45
C VAL A 451 29.60 -7.59 -10.11
N SER A 452 28.86 -7.84 -11.20
CA SER A 452 28.84 -9.14 -11.87
C SER A 452 29.98 -9.32 -12.90
N GLU A 453 30.49 -10.55 -13.03
CA GLU A 453 31.45 -10.92 -14.10
C GLU A 453 30.83 -10.88 -15.50
N SER A 454 29.55 -11.27 -15.61
CA SER A 454 28.82 -11.30 -16.89
C SER A 454 27.85 -10.13 -16.99
N ALA A 455 28.06 -9.27 -17.99
CA ALA A 455 27.05 -8.32 -18.43
C ALA A 455 25.98 -9.08 -19.22
N GLY A 456 24.88 -9.49 -18.57
CA GLY A 456 23.68 -9.89 -19.31
C GLY A 456 23.18 -8.72 -20.18
N LEU A 457 22.40 -9.02 -21.22
CA LEU A 457 21.85 -7.98 -22.09
C LEU A 457 21.05 -6.92 -21.31
N ARG A 458 21.23 -5.66 -21.67
CA ARG A 458 20.36 -4.54 -21.28
C ARG A 458 19.20 -4.40 -22.23
N VAL A 459 18.00 -4.65 -21.71
CA VAL A 459 16.75 -4.63 -22.46
C VAL A 459 15.96 -3.39 -22.06
N LEU A 460 15.90 -2.39 -22.95
CA LEU A 460 15.05 -1.22 -22.79
C LEU A 460 13.63 -1.56 -23.25
N VAL A 461 12.68 -1.64 -22.32
CA VAL A 461 11.29 -2.00 -22.58
C VAL A 461 10.46 -0.73 -22.68
N ASP A 462 9.75 -0.56 -23.79
CA ASP A 462 8.87 0.58 -23.97
C ASP A 462 7.64 0.50 -23.04
N ARG A 463 7.32 1.63 -22.42
CA ARG A 463 6.17 1.83 -21.54
C ARG A 463 5.47 3.18 -21.75
N LEU A 464 5.92 3.98 -22.71
CA LEU A 464 5.43 5.35 -22.90
C LEU A 464 4.25 5.41 -23.87
N HIS A 465 4.02 4.34 -24.63
CA HIS A 465 3.13 4.37 -25.78
C HIS A 465 1.87 3.50 -25.59
N GLU A 466 1.27 3.53 -24.41
CA GLU A 466 0.10 2.70 -24.07
C GLU A 466 0.35 1.19 -24.34
N ASN A 467 1.60 0.76 -24.18
CA ASN A 467 2.08 -0.57 -24.54
C ASN A 467 1.26 -1.68 -23.85
N ASP A 468 0.95 -2.77 -24.56
CA ASP A 468 0.11 -3.85 -24.03
C ASP A 468 0.88 -4.82 -23.10
N ILE A 469 1.30 -4.31 -21.93
CA ILE A 469 2.06 -5.04 -20.93
C ILE A 469 1.14 -5.95 -20.11
N ASN A 470 0.84 -7.13 -20.65
CA ASN A 470 0.05 -8.16 -19.97
C ASN A 470 0.92 -9.10 -19.10
N GLN A 471 0.28 -10.03 -18.38
CA GLN A 471 0.99 -10.96 -17.48
C GLN A 471 2.00 -11.88 -18.19
N GLU A 472 1.80 -12.20 -19.49
CA GLU A 472 2.78 -12.99 -20.24
C GLU A 472 4.05 -12.18 -20.52
N VAL A 473 3.89 -10.89 -20.84
CA VAL A 473 5.01 -9.95 -20.95
C VAL A 473 5.72 -9.83 -19.61
N LEU A 474 5.01 -9.59 -18.51
CA LEU A 474 5.60 -9.50 -17.18
C LEU A 474 6.36 -10.78 -16.79
N SER A 475 5.79 -11.95 -17.09
CA SER A 475 6.45 -13.25 -16.84
C SER A 475 7.73 -13.41 -17.67
N PHE A 476 7.74 -12.93 -18.91
CA PHE A 476 8.92 -12.91 -19.75
C PHE A 476 9.99 -11.96 -19.21
N LEU A 477 9.60 -10.75 -18.80
CA LEU A 477 10.51 -9.78 -18.18
C LEU A 477 11.12 -10.34 -16.88
N GLU A 478 10.33 -10.99 -16.04
CA GLU A 478 10.82 -11.65 -14.83
C GLU A 478 11.81 -12.78 -15.17
N ALA A 479 11.52 -13.56 -16.21
CA ALA A 479 12.41 -14.62 -16.67
C ALA A 479 13.73 -14.06 -17.23
N LEU A 480 13.69 -12.95 -17.98
CA LEU A 480 14.89 -12.22 -18.42
C LEU A 480 15.75 -11.81 -17.22
N GLN A 481 15.15 -11.17 -16.21
CA GLN A 481 15.87 -10.74 -15.01
C GLN A 481 16.47 -11.91 -14.21
N LYS A 482 15.75 -13.05 -14.14
CA LYS A 482 16.25 -14.29 -13.50
C LYS A 482 17.43 -14.90 -14.24
N ASN A 483 17.53 -14.69 -15.56
CA ASN A 483 18.66 -15.14 -16.38
C ASN A 483 19.80 -14.09 -16.46
N GLY A 484 19.78 -13.09 -15.57
CA GLY A 484 20.88 -12.13 -15.43
C GLY A 484 20.83 -10.95 -16.40
N HIS A 485 19.75 -10.78 -17.16
CA HIS A 485 19.52 -9.60 -17.98
C HIS A 485 19.03 -8.41 -17.15
N GLU A 486 19.39 -7.20 -17.56
CA GLU A 486 18.89 -5.96 -16.94
C GLU A 486 17.73 -5.41 -17.75
N ILE A 487 16.66 -5.03 -17.07
CA ILE A 487 15.48 -4.41 -17.69
C ILE A 487 15.46 -2.94 -17.31
N LEU A 488 15.40 -2.10 -18.32
CA LEU A 488 15.35 -0.65 -18.21
C LEU A 488 14.03 -0.17 -18.82
N TYR A 489 13.53 0.96 -18.34
CA TYR A 489 12.34 1.60 -18.89
C TYR A 489 12.62 3.07 -19.17
N PRO A 490 12.15 3.60 -20.29
CA PRO A 490 12.28 5.02 -20.57
C PRO A 490 11.44 5.86 -19.61
N GLU A 491 11.95 7.04 -19.24
CA GLU A 491 11.25 7.97 -18.33
C GLU A 491 10.34 8.94 -19.06
N THR A 492 10.81 9.52 -20.17
CA THR A 492 10.11 10.60 -20.89
C THR A 492 10.05 10.43 -22.39
N VAL A 493 11.07 9.81 -23.01
CA VAL A 493 11.17 9.54 -24.44
C VAL A 493 11.87 8.20 -24.69
N LEU A 494 11.48 7.46 -25.73
CA LEU A 494 12.11 6.22 -26.19
C LEU A 494 13.24 6.51 -27.21
N ALA A 495 14.17 7.38 -26.84
CA ALA A 495 15.33 7.69 -27.66
C ALA A 495 16.51 8.19 -26.80
N GLY A 496 17.73 8.07 -27.34
CA GLY A 496 18.92 8.67 -26.72
C GLY A 496 19.53 7.86 -25.57
N TYR A 497 19.24 6.57 -25.48
CA TYR A 497 19.88 5.68 -24.49
C TYR A 497 21.18 5.12 -25.05
N ASP A 498 22.25 5.26 -24.26
CA ASP A 498 23.52 4.59 -24.50
C ASP A 498 23.56 3.23 -23.79
N ASN A 499 24.45 2.34 -24.22
CA ASN A 499 24.68 1.02 -23.61
C ASN A 499 23.44 0.12 -23.52
N ILE A 500 22.52 0.21 -24.47
CA ILE A 500 21.39 -0.73 -24.62
C ILE A 500 21.76 -1.80 -25.65
N ASP A 501 21.48 -3.07 -25.33
CA ASP A 501 21.69 -4.18 -26.26
C ASP A 501 20.42 -4.49 -27.06
N VAL A 502 19.26 -4.40 -26.40
CA VAL A 502 17.95 -4.70 -26.99
C VAL A 502 16.94 -3.63 -26.62
N VAL A 503 16.18 -3.13 -27.60
CA VAL A 503 14.94 -2.38 -27.37
C VAL A 503 13.77 -3.33 -27.60
N LEU A 504 12.95 -3.53 -26.57
CA LEU A 504 11.74 -4.35 -26.64
C LEU A 504 10.51 -3.44 -26.73
N LEU A 505 9.88 -3.45 -27.90
CA LEU A 505 8.76 -2.60 -28.23
C LEU A 505 7.48 -3.45 -28.34
N ILE A 506 6.73 -3.55 -27.25
CA ILE A 506 5.40 -4.17 -27.27
C ILE A 506 4.41 -3.15 -27.82
N THR A 507 3.71 -3.43 -28.90
CA THR A 507 2.83 -2.43 -29.51
C THR A 507 1.64 -2.08 -28.61
N PRO A 508 1.02 -0.91 -28.81
CA PRO A 508 -0.03 -0.41 -27.92
C PRO A 508 -1.19 -1.38 -27.69
N SER A 509 -1.83 -1.22 -26.53
CA SER A 509 -3.08 -1.89 -26.20
C SER A 509 -4.25 -1.27 -26.97
N LYS A 510 -5.27 -2.06 -27.31
CA LYS A 510 -6.45 -1.56 -28.00
C LYS A 510 -7.16 -0.46 -27.21
N ALA A 511 -7.21 -0.60 -25.88
CA ALA A 511 -7.86 0.34 -24.96
C ALA A 511 -7.06 1.64 -24.71
N GLY A 512 -5.79 1.70 -25.14
CA GLY A 512 -4.96 2.88 -24.98
C GLY A 512 -5.53 4.12 -25.66
N LEU A 513 -5.25 5.29 -25.10
CA LEU A 513 -5.65 6.57 -25.69
C LEU A 513 -4.82 6.83 -26.96
N SER A 514 -5.50 7.03 -28.10
CA SER A 514 -4.85 7.15 -29.42
C SER A 514 -3.72 8.18 -29.48
N PHE A 515 -3.86 9.30 -28.77
CA PHE A 515 -2.83 10.36 -28.71
C PHE A 515 -1.50 9.89 -28.10
N PHE A 516 -1.52 8.92 -27.19
CA PHE A 516 -0.31 8.39 -26.55
C PHE A 516 0.28 7.18 -27.30
N LYS A 517 -0.38 6.67 -28.34
CA LYS A 517 0.10 5.50 -29.10
C LYS A 517 1.13 5.83 -30.18
N ASP A 518 1.25 7.08 -30.59
CA ASP A 518 2.11 7.49 -31.70
C ASP A 518 3.58 7.62 -31.25
N LEU A 519 4.50 7.08 -32.04
CA LEU A 519 5.94 7.34 -31.87
C LEU A 519 6.29 8.70 -32.48
N MET A 520 7.15 9.47 -31.80
CA MET A 520 7.70 10.70 -32.33
C MET A 520 8.73 10.44 -33.43
N ASP A 521 8.90 11.39 -34.35
CA ASP A 521 9.87 11.28 -35.46
C ASP A 521 11.29 10.95 -34.97
N MET A 522 11.71 11.54 -33.85
CA MET A 522 13.03 11.30 -33.26
C MET A 522 13.20 9.87 -32.70
N GLU A 523 12.12 9.26 -32.18
CA GLU A 523 12.14 7.88 -31.69
C GLU A 523 12.21 6.92 -32.87
N ILE A 524 11.42 7.18 -33.92
CA ILE A 524 11.45 6.40 -35.17
C ILE A 524 12.85 6.46 -35.80
N GLU A 525 13.47 7.64 -35.87
CA GLU A 525 14.83 7.81 -36.38
C GLU A 525 15.85 7.05 -35.52
N TRP A 526 15.74 7.15 -34.20
CA TRP A 526 16.65 6.48 -33.28
C TRP A 526 16.53 4.95 -33.36
N LEU A 527 15.31 4.40 -33.33
CA LEU A 527 15.05 2.97 -33.44
C LEU A 527 15.56 2.37 -34.77
N ASN A 528 15.38 3.11 -35.88
CA ASN A 528 15.87 2.68 -37.19
C ASN A 528 17.40 2.74 -37.32
N ASN A 529 18.06 3.61 -36.56
CA ASN A 529 19.52 3.75 -36.54
C ASN A 529 20.20 3.00 -35.37
N PHE A 530 19.40 2.40 -34.48
CA PHE A 530 19.86 1.72 -33.27
C PHE A 530 20.81 0.57 -33.63
N LYS A 531 21.96 0.50 -32.93
CA LYS A 531 23.03 -0.45 -33.24
C LYS A 531 22.80 -1.84 -32.63
N GLY A 532 22.04 -1.92 -31.54
CA GLY A 532 21.61 -3.18 -30.94
C GLY A 532 20.41 -3.77 -31.68
N HIS A 533 19.67 -4.65 -31.00
CA HIS A 533 18.48 -5.28 -31.55
C HIS A 533 17.22 -4.48 -31.21
N VAL A 534 16.32 -4.29 -32.16
CA VAL A 534 14.96 -3.80 -31.89
C VAL A 534 13.99 -4.95 -32.10
N TYR A 535 13.26 -5.33 -31.06
CA TYR A 535 12.26 -6.40 -31.09
C TYR A 535 10.86 -5.81 -30.99
N LEU A 536 10.11 -5.90 -32.08
CA LEU A 536 8.72 -5.46 -32.17
C LEU A 536 7.81 -6.63 -31.84
N VAL A 537 6.99 -6.50 -30.79
CA VAL A 537 6.11 -7.57 -30.30
C VAL A 537 4.67 -7.12 -30.41
N ARG A 538 3.81 -7.99 -30.91
CA ARG A 538 2.39 -7.69 -31.09
C ARG A 538 1.65 -7.52 -29.76
N GLY A 539 1.07 -6.33 -29.57
CA GLY A 539 0.03 -6.04 -28.59
C GLY A 539 -1.39 -6.22 -29.15
N SER A 540 -2.41 -5.90 -28.36
CA SER A 540 -3.82 -6.08 -28.72
C SER A 540 -4.35 -5.11 -29.79
N ASP A 541 -3.69 -3.97 -30.01
CA ASP A 541 -4.04 -3.06 -31.10
C ASP A 541 -3.40 -3.49 -32.42
N ALA A 542 -4.16 -4.22 -33.24
CA ALA A 542 -3.69 -4.75 -34.52
C ALA A 542 -3.39 -3.67 -35.57
N GLU A 543 -4.05 -2.50 -35.48
CA GLU A 543 -3.78 -1.39 -36.40
C GLU A 543 -2.42 -0.78 -36.10
N TYR A 544 -2.17 -0.47 -34.83
CA TYR A 544 -0.89 0.09 -34.40
C TYR A 544 0.28 -0.90 -34.55
N PHE A 545 0.04 -2.20 -34.44
CA PHE A 545 1.05 -3.20 -34.77
C PHE A 545 1.55 -3.08 -36.22
N GLU A 546 0.65 -2.92 -37.18
CA GLU A 546 1.01 -2.74 -38.59
C GLU A 546 1.62 -1.35 -38.86
N ILE A 547 1.17 -0.30 -38.17
CA ILE A 547 1.78 1.04 -38.24
C ILE A 547 3.24 0.97 -37.78
N TYR A 548 3.51 0.41 -36.60
CA TYR A 548 4.87 0.33 -36.03
C TYR A 548 5.79 -0.50 -36.91
N LYS A 549 5.30 -1.61 -37.46
CA LYS A 549 6.03 -2.45 -38.44
C LYS A 549 6.37 -1.69 -39.72
N GLN A 550 5.55 -0.72 -40.11
CA GLN A 550 5.85 0.17 -41.23
C GLN A 550 6.86 1.25 -40.86
N LEU A 551 6.81 1.81 -39.65
CA LEU A 551 7.69 2.88 -39.21
C LEU A 551 9.11 2.39 -38.84
N ILE A 552 9.22 1.21 -38.21
CA ILE A 552 10.47 0.70 -37.65
C ILE A 552 11.00 -0.46 -38.51
N LYS A 553 11.75 -0.10 -39.55
CA LYS A 553 12.33 -1.06 -40.51
C LYS A 553 13.46 -1.91 -39.94
N ASN A 554 14.13 -1.42 -38.88
CA ASN A 554 15.22 -2.13 -38.21
C ASN A 554 14.72 -3.24 -37.24
N ALA A 555 13.41 -3.33 -36.99
CA ALA A 555 12.88 -4.26 -36.00
C ALA A 555 12.76 -5.70 -36.51
N LYS A 556 13.13 -6.66 -35.66
CA LYS A 556 12.72 -8.06 -35.78
C LYS A 556 11.33 -8.21 -35.15
N VAL A 557 10.40 -8.77 -35.92
CA VAL A 557 8.97 -8.79 -35.55
C VAL A 557 8.60 -10.14 -34.94
N PHE A 558 7.88 -10.09 -33.83
CA PHE A 558 7.34 -11.23 -33.11
C PHE A 558 5.81 -11.06 -32.99
N GLU A 559 5.07 -12.04 -33.46
CA GLU A 559 3.61 -12.07 -33.32
C GLU A 559 3.17 -12.36 -31.88
N ASP A 560 4.11 -12.81 -31.04
CA ASP A 560 3.83 -13.27 -29.70
C ASP A 560 5.06 -13.16 -28.79
N VAL A 561 4.87 -12.72 -27.55
CA VAL A 561 5.95 -12.60 -26.55
C VAL A 561 6.60 -13.95 -26.25
N ARG A 562 5.88 -15.06 -26.42
CA ARG A 562 6.37 -16.43 -26.22
C ARG A 562 7.55 -16.76 -27.13
N ASN A 563 7.60 -16.17 -28.32
CA ASN A 563 8.72 -16.37 -29.25
C ASN A 563 10.02 -15.70 -28.77
N LEU A 564 9.95 -14.77 -27.81
CA LEU A 564 11.15 -14.15 -27.25
C LEU A 564 11.90 -15.07 -26.30
N PHE A 565 11.25 -16.04 -25.65
CA PHE A 565 11.95 -16.98 -24.78
C PHE A 565 13.00 -17.79 -25.55
N GLU A 566 12.68 -18.21 -26.78
CA GLU A 566 13.62 -18.88 -27.67
C GLU A 566 14.72 -17.91 -28.14
N GLU A 567 14.35 -16.67 -28.48
CA GLU A 567 15.30 -15.64 -28.94
C GLU A 567 16.37 -15.33 -27.89
N PHE A 568 15.97 -15.21 -26.63
CA PHE A 568 16.85 -14.96 -25.50
C PHE A 568 17.45 -16.24 -24.90
N GLN A 569 17.19 -17.41 -25.49
CA GLN A 569 17.68 -18.73 -25.04
C GLN A 569 17.31 -19.05 -23.58
N ILE A 570 16.16 -18.56 -23.11
CA ILE A 570 15.66 -18.80 -21.77
C ILE A 570 14.97 -20.16 -21.73
N SER A 571 15.55 -21.12 -21.02
CA SER A 571 14.97 -22.45 -20.80
C SER A 571 14.17 -22.48 -19.49
N GLY A 572 12.84 -22.72 -19.55
CA GLY A 572 12.07 -22.89 -18.32
C GLY A 572 10.57 -22.59 -18.31
N VAL A 573 9.90 -22.23 -19.41
CA VAL A 573 8.44 -21.97 -19.35
C VAL A 573 7.67 -23.28 -19.51
N GLN A 574 7.41 -23.97 -18.39
CA GLN A 574 6.22 -24.83 -18.36
C GLN A 574 5.01 -23.90 -18.33
N GLN A 575 4.21 -23.94 -19.39
CA GLN A 575 2.80 -23.54 -19.30
C GLN A 575 2.23 -24.17 -18.04
N ARG A 576 1.70 -23.37 -17.11
CA ARG A 576 0.69 -23.92 -16.20
C ARG A 576 -0.55 -24.13 -17.06
N LYS A 577 -0.56 -25.25 -17.79
CA LYS A 577 -1.71 -25.67 -18.58
C LYS A 577 -2.86 -25.78 -17.58
N LEU A 578 -3.85 -24.89 -17.70
CA LEU A 578 -5.03 -24.92 -16.86
C LEU A 578 -5.57 -26.34 -16.90
N GLN A 579 -5.74 -26.91 -15.72
CA GLN A 579 -6.29 -28.25 -15.59
C GLN A 579 -7.72 -28.21 -16.13
N PRO A 580 -8.24 -29.31 -16.72
CA PRO A 580 -9.63 -29.40 -17.14
C PRO A 580 -10.56 -29.49 -15.91
N VAL A 581 -10.53 -28.47 -15.06
CA VAL A 581 -11.21 -28.35 -13.76
C VAL A 581 -12.16 -27.16 -13.84
N VAL A 582 -13.36 -27.32 -13.31
CA VAL A 582 -14.32 -26.26 -13.07
C VAL A 582 -14.44 -26.07 -11.56
N PHE A 583 -13.97 -24.94 -11.07
CA PHE A 583 -14.20 -24.50 -9.71
C PHE A 583 -15.60 -23.90 -9.60
N ILE A 584 -16.35 -24.33 -8.57
CA ILE A 584 -17.65 -23.77 -8.25
C ILE A 584 -17.60 -23.30 -6.80
N ASP A 585 -17.82 -22.01 -6.59
CA ASP A 585 -17.85 -21.48 -5.24
C ASP A 585 -19.10 -21.96 -4.46
N GLN A 586 -18.86 -22.35 -3.22
CA GLN A 586 -19.89 -22.67 -2.22
C GLN A 586 -19.57 -22.11 -0.83
N GLY A 587 -18.52 -21.28 -0.70
CA GLY A 587 -18.07 -20.69 0.58
C GLY A 587 -18.76 -19.39 0.95
N HIS A 588 -19.28 -18.64 -0.03
CA HIS A 588 -19.65 -17.24 0.12
C HIS A 588 -21.17 -16.99 0.16
N GLU A 589 -21.94 -17.82 0.86
CA GLU A 589 -23.42 -17.73 0.91
C GLU A 589 -24.09 -17.78 -0.48
N ASN A 590 -23.52 -18.60 -1.37
CA ASN A 590 -23.96 -18.75 -2.76
C ASN A 590 -25.44 -19.16 -2.88
N ASP A 591 -26.08 -18.70 -3.95
CA ASP A 591 -27.48 -18.98 -4.28
C ASP A 591 -27.74 -20.49 -4.47
N TYR A 592 -26.74 -21.19 -5.02
CA TYR A 592 -26.77 -22.64 -5.20
C TYR A 592 -25.49 -23.27 -4.65
N THR A 593 -25.64 -24.45 -4.07
CA THR A 593 -24.52 -25.33 -3.68
C THR A 593 -24.64 -26.67 -4.42
N SER A 594 -23.69 -27.57 -4.23
CA SER A 594 -23.64 -28.89 -4.89
C SER A 594 -24.97 -29.66 -4.90
N ARG A 595 -25.82 -29.50 -3.88
CA ARG A 595 -27.15 -30.12 -3.79
C ARG A 595 -28.15 -29.71 -4.88
N TYR A 596 -27.92 -28.58 -5.57
CA TYR A 596 -28.81 -28.03 -6.59
C TYR A 596 -28.16 -27.94 -7.98
N LEU A 597 -26.97 -28.53 -8.15
CA LEU A 597 -26.17 -28.40 -9.37
C LEU A 597 -25.81 -29.77 -9.97
N THR A 598 -26.56 -30.82 -9.61
CA THR A 598 -26.25 -32.21 -10.01
C THR A 598 -26.29 -32.41 -11.53
N LYS A 599 -27.18 -31.72 -12.24
CA LYS A 599 -27.29 -31.76 -13.70
C LYS A 599 -26.15 -31.01 -14.38
N LEU A 600 -25.80 -29.82 -13.88
CA LEU A 600 -24.64 -29.06 -14.36
C LEU A 600 -23.35 -29.87 -14.18
N GLU A 601 -23.14 -30.44 -13.00
CA GLU A 601 -21.98 -31.27 -12.71
C GLU A 601 -21.89 -32.49 -13.63
N SER A 602 -23.01 -33.19 -13.86
CA SER A 602 -23.08 -34.32 -14.78
C SER A 602 -22.73 -33.90 -16.22
N PHE A 603 -23.20 -32.73 -16.65
CA PHE A 603 -22.87 -32.16 -17.95
C PHE A 603 -21.39 -31.79 -18.08
N LEU A 604 -20.82 -31.08 -17.10
CA LEU A 604 -19.39 -30.71 -17.12
C LEU A 604 -18.48 -31.95 -17.13
N LYS A 605 -18.84 -32.99 -16.36
CA LYS A 605 -18.15 -34.29 -16.41
C LYS A 605 -18.24 -34.96 -17.77
N SER A 606 -19.38 -34.84 -18.46
CA SER A 606 -19.53 -35.36 -19.83
C SER A 606 -18.65 -34.64 -20.86
N LEU A 607 -18.20 -33.40 -20.56
CA LEU A 607 -17.22 -32.66 -21.34
C LEU A 607 -15.76 -33.02 -20.96
N GLY A 608 -15.55 -34.00 -20.07
CA GLY A 608 -14.23 -34.40 -19.59
C GLY A 608 -13.64 -33.46 -18.55
N LYS A 609 -14.45 -32.62 -17.90
CA LYS A 609 -14.00 -31.70 -16.85
C LYS A 609 -14.20 -32.29 -15.46
N GLU A 610 -13.23 -32.10 -14.58
CA GLU A 610 -13.39 -32.31 -13.13
C GLU A 610 -14.17 -31.13 -12.53
N VAL A 611 -15.07 -31.38 -11.59
CA VAL A 611 -15.82 -30.32 -10.89
C VAL A 611 -15.39 -30.31 -9.43
N ARG A 612 -14.92 -29.15 -8.95
CA ARG A 612 -14.48 -28.95 -7.57
C ARG A 612 -15.30 -27.85 -6.92
N TYR A 613 -16.06 -28.20 -5.90
CA TYR A 613 -16.73 -27.20 -5.08
C TYR A 613 -15.77 -26.69 -4.00
N VAL A 614 -15.56 -25.38 -3.96
CA VAL A 614 -14.55 -24.75 -3.10
C VAL A 614 -15.22 -23.79 -2.12
N THR A 615 -14.65 -23.69 -0.92
CA THR A 615 -15.11 -22.78 0.14
C THR A 615 -14.17 -21.61 0.38
N LYS A 616 -12.98 -21.63 -0.24
CA LYS A 616 -12.01 -20.55 -0.30
C LYS A 616 -11.49 -20.47 -1.73
N LEU A 617 -11.31 -19.27 -2.25
CA LEU A 617 -10.93 -19.04 -3.64
C LEU A 617 -9.43 -18.78 -3.79
N THR A 618 -8.61 -19.66 -3.24
CA THR A 618 -7.14 -19.65 -3.38
C THR A 618 -6.68 -20.74 -4.36
N ASP A 619 -5.49 -20.57 -4.96
CA ASP A 619 -4.84 -21.58 -5.81
C ASP A 619 -5.66 -22.09 -7.02
N LEU A 620 -6.36 -21.18 -7.70
CA LEU A 620 -7.21 -21.49 -8.85
C LEU A 620 -6.36 -21.85 -10.09
N ASP A 621 -6.24 -23.14 -10.42
CA ASP A 621 -5.46 -23.68 -11.54
C ASP A 621 -6.30 -24.36 -12.65
N GLY A 622 -7.61 -24.12 -12.64
CA GLY A 622 -8.61 -24.77 -13.48
C GLY A 622 -8.96 -23.96 -14.74
N GLU A 623 -9.87 -24.47 -15.55
CA GLU A 623 -10.30 -23.79 -16.79
C GLU A 623 -11.46 -22.82 -16.55
N TYR A 624 -12.35 -23.14 -15.59
CA TYR A 624 -13.51 -22.30 -15.25
C TYR A 624 -13.59 -22.04 -13.74
N LEU A 625 -14.10 -20.87 -13.40
CA LEU A 625 -14.58 -20.52 -12.07
C LEU A 625 -16.03 -20.02 -12.17
N ILE A 626 -16.92 -20.52 -11.32
CA ILE A 626 -18.33 -20.12 -11.26
C ILE A 626 -18.65 -19.50 -9.89
N LEU A 627 -19.09 -18.25 -9.88
CA LEU A 627 -19.54 -17.50 -8.70
C LEU A 627 -21.05 -17.21 -8.80
N MET A 628 -21.81 -17.52 -7.74
CA MET A 628 -23.28 -17.53 -7.80
C MET A 628 -23.92 -16.68 -6.70
N ASN A 629 -24.03 -15.37 -6.93
CA ASN A 629 -24.60 -14.41 -5.99
C ASN A 629 -23.96 -14.52 -4.59
N GLY A 630 -22.66 -14.77 -4.52
CA GLY A 630 -21.93 -14.83 -3.24
C GLY A 630 -21.59 -13.45 -2.69
N LYS A 631 -21.16 -13.39 -1.43
CA LYS A 631 -20.72 -12.16 -0.72
C LYS A 631 -19.62 -12.45 0.31
N GLY A 632 -18.91 -11.42 0.75
CA GLY A 632 -17.90 -11.54 1.79
C GLY A 632 -16.60 -12.20 1.30
N TYR A 633 -16.15 -11.84 0.10
CA TYR A 633 -14.84 -12.25 -0.41
C TYR A 633 -13.71 -11.49 0.31
N SER A 634 -12.59 -12.15 0.61
CA SER A 634 -11.36 -11.45 1.04
C SER A 634 -10.69 -10.72 -0.12
N ASP A 635 -9.85 -9.74 0.20
CA ASP A 635 -8.98 -9.10 -0.80
C ASP A 635 -8.06 -10.15 -1.47
N ASP A 636 -7.51 -11.10 -0.71
CA ASP A 636 -6.75 -12.25 -1.24
C ASP A 636 -7.54 -13.08 -2.25
N GLU A 637 -8.82 -13.35 -1.97
CA GLU A 637 -9.68 -14.09 -2.89
C GLU A 637 -10.01 -13.27 -4.14
N VAL A 638 -10.27 -11.97 -3.98
CA VAL A 638 -10.45 -11.05 -5.12
C VAL A 638 -9.19 -11.05 -5.98
N GLN A 639 -8.00 -10.92 -5.39
CA GLN A 639 -6.72 -10.98 -6.12
C GLN A 639 -6.48 -12.34 -6.79
N SER A 640 -6.85 -13.44 -6.13
CA SER A 640 -6.77 -14.78 -6.69
C SER A 640 -7.72 -14.97 -7.88
N ILE A 641 -8.95 -14.44 -7.82
CA ILE A 641 -9.90 -14.42 -8.95
C ILE A 641 -9.34 -13.58 -10.10
N VAL A 642 -8.82 -12.38 -9.81
CA VAL A 642 -8.19 -11.50 -10.82
C VAL A 642 -7.04 -12.23 -11.50
N LYS A 643 -6.13 -12.83 -10.72
CA LYS A 643 -5.01 -13.62 -11.22
C LYS A 643 -5.46 -14.81 -12.06
N PHE A 644 -6.51 -15.52 -11.65
CA PHE A 644 -7.10 -16.62 -12.41
C PHE A 644 -7.57 -16.17 -13.80
N VAL A 645 -8.31 -15.06 -13.89
CA VAL A 645 -8.79 -14.52 -15.17
C VAL A 645 -7.60 -14.05 -16.02
N LEU A 646 -6.67 -13.29 -15.45
CA LEU A 646 -5.50 -12.80 -16.19
C LEU A 646 -4.62 -13.93 -16.76
N ASN A 647 -4.63 -15.11 -16.12
CA ASN A 647 -3.90 -16.32 -16.55
C ASN A 647 -4.67 -17.20 -17.55
N GLY A 648 -5.78 -16.71 -18.13
CA GLY A 648 -6.51 -17.42 -19.18
C GLY A 648 -7.75 -18.18 -18.69
N GLY A 649 -8.07 -18.08 -17.40
CA GLY A 649 -9.27 -18.68 -16.83
C GLY A 649 -10.57 -18.05 -17.36
N ILE A 650 -11.64 -18.83 -17.35
CA ILE A 650 -12.99 -18.36 -17.69
C ILE A 650 -13.79 -18.16 -16.40
N LEU A 651 -14.07 -16.90 -16.05
CA LEU A 651 -14.93 -16.55 -14.93
C LEU A 651 -16.39 -16.44 -15.40
N ILE A 652 -17.27 -17.20 -14.79
CA ILE A 652 -18.73 -17.05 -14.90
C ILE A 652 -19.23 -16.50 -13.57
N ILE A 653 -19.63 -15.23 -13.55
CA ILE A 653 -20.11 -14.54 -12.36
C ILE A 653 -21.58 -14.17 -12.52
N THR A 654 -22.37 -14.42 -11.49
CA THR A 654 -23.82 -14.17 -11.53
C THR A 654 -24.30 -13.49 -10.27
N SER A 655 -25.34 -12.67 -10.39
CA SER A 655 -26.08 -12.06 -9.29
C SER A 655 -27.55 -12.48 -9.34
N LYS A 656 -28.45 -11.73 -8.71
CA LYS A 656 -29.91 -11.86 -8.83
C LYS A 656 -30.60 -10.53 -8.54
N SER A 657 -31.94 -10.52 -8.65
CA SER A 657 -32.75 -9.34 -8.39
C SER A 657 -32.56 -8.76 -6.99
N ASP A 658 -32.72 -7.44 -6.90
CA ASP A 658 -32.81 -6.64 -5.67
C ASP A 658 -34.06 -6.94 -4.81
N TYR A 659 -34.98 -7.83 -5.20
CA TYR A 659 -36.14 -8.20 -4.37
C TYR A 659 -35.71 -8.61 -2.95
N GLN A 660 -36.14 -7.83 -1.95
CA GLN A 660 -35.70 -7.96 -0.55
C GLN A 660 -34.18 -7.81 -0.36
N ASN A 661 -33.55 -6.95 -1.16
CA ASN A 661 -32.10 -6.74 -1.23
C ASN A 661 -31.33 -8.05 -1.47
N GLY A 662 -31.89 -8.94 -2.30
CA GLY A 662 -31.38 -10.29 -2.49
C GLY A 662 -30.12 -10.35 -3.35
N GLY A 663 -29.97 -9.44 -4.31
CA GLY A 663 -28.80 -9.32 -5.18
C GLY A 663 -27.60 -8.81 -4.38
N ASN A 664 -26.50 -9.56 -4.38
CA ASN A 664 -25.24 -9.09 -3.78
C ASN A 664 -24.45 -8.27 -4.83
N THR A 665 -25.13 -7.34 -5.49
CA THR A 665 -24.64 -6.63 -6.68
C THR A 665 -23.44 -5.76 -6.36
N GLU A 666 -23.47 -5.01 -5.26
CA GLU A 666 -22.34 -4.18 -4.78
C GLU A 666 -21.08 -5.03 -4.54
N GLU A 667 -21.21 -6.13 -3.79
CA GLU A 667 -20.10 -7.04 -3.45
C GLU A 667 -19.48 -7.68 -4.71
N LEU A 668 -20.31 -8.14 -5.64
CA LEU A 668 -19.84 -8.73 -6.90
C LEU A 668 -19.27 -7.67 -7.84
N ASN A 669 -19.76 -6.43 -7.77
CA ASN A 669 -19.19 -5.32 -8.51
C ASN A 669 -17.78 -4.98 -8.01
N LEU A 670 -17.41 -5.23 -6.75
CA LEU A 670 -16.00 -5.09 -6.30
C LEU A 670 -15.05 -6.04 -7.06
N ILE A 671 -15.48 -7.28 -7.34
CA ILE A 671 -14.70 -8.22 -8.16
C ILE A 671 -14.61 -7.73 -9.61
N LEU A 672 -15.73 -7.23 -10.16
CA LEU A 672 -15.77 -6.69 -11.51
C LEU A 672 -14.93 -5.41 -11.64
N ASP A 673 -14.92 -4.54 -10.63
CA ASP A 673 -14.10 -3.33 -10.54
C ASP A 673 -12.61 -3.67 -10.41
N ALA A 674 -12.25 -4.68 -9.60
CA ALA A 674 -10.87 -5.18 -9.52
C ALA A 674 -10.39 -5.78 -10.87
N LEU A 675 -11.31 -6.33 -11.67
CA LEU A 675 -11.07 -6.74 -13.05
C LEU A 675 -11.15 -5.57 -14.05
N ASN A 676 -11.44 -4.34 -13.59
CA ASN A 676 -11.72 -3.16 -14.41
C ASN A 676 -12.70 -3.51 -15.55
N SER A 677 -13.86 -4.03 -15.13
CA SER A 677 -14.89 -4.58 -16.00
C SER A 677 -15.67 -3.47 -16.71
N PRO A 678 -15.95 -3.61 -18.01
CA PRO A 678 -16.89 -2.76 -18.74
C PRO A 678 -18.38 -3.13 -18.47
N VAL A 679 -18.65 -4.04 -17.52
CA VAL A 679 -19.97 -4.56 -17.19
C VAL A 679 -20.13 -4.56 -15.68
N LEU A 680 -21.24 -4.02 -15.18
CA LEU A 680 -21.62 -4.09 -13.76
C LEU A 680 -23.00 -4.73 -13.60
N PHE A 681 -23.25 -5.33 -12.44
CA PHE A 681 -24.61 -5.67 -12.04
C PHE A 681 -25.36 -4.40 -11.67
N ASN A 682 -26.59 -4.27 -12.18
CA ASN A 682 -27.54 -3.29 -11.70
C ASN A 682 -28.24 -3.81 -10.45
N ASP A 683 -28.53 -2.94 -9.50
CA ASP A 683 -29.27 -3.32 -8.29
C ASP A 683 -30.78 -3.17 -8.51
N ASP A 684 -31.32 -4.02 -9.37
CA ASP A 684 -32.71 -3.96 -9.80
C ASP A 684 -33.36 -5.35 -9.87
N GLN A 685 -34.66 -5.37 -10.14
CA GLN A 685 -35.39 -6.55 -10.57
C GLN A 685 -35.87 -6.37 -12.00
N VAL A 686 -35.51 -7.33 -12.85
CA VAL A 686 -36.04 -7.38 -14.21
C VAL A 686 -37.43 -8.00 -14.21
N VAL A 687 -38.38 -7.31 -14.83
CA VAL A 687 -39.74 -7.78 -15.06
C VAL A 687 -40.13 -7.66 -16.53
N ASP A 688 -40.89 -8.62 -17.05
CA ASP A 688 -41.39 -8.63 -18.43
C ASP A 688 -42.84 -9.12 -18.48
N LYS A 689 -43.75 -8.23 -18.89
CA LYS A 689 -45.19 -8.53 -19.02
C LYS A 689 -45.55 -9.25 -20.32
N VAL A 690 -44.62 -9.26 -21.29
CA VAL A 690 -44.83 -9.78 -22.64
C VAL A 690 -44.19 -11.16 -22.77
N ASN A 691 -42.90 -11.26 -22.44
CA ASN A 691 -42.09 -12.45 -22.61
C ASN A 691 -41.70 -13.03 -21.24
N ASN A 692 -42.62 -13.75 -20.60
CA ASN A 692 -42.39 -14.46 -19.34
C ASN A 692 -42.95 -15.89 -19.32
N TYR A 693 -42.58 -16.67 -18.30
CA TYR A 693 -43.05 -18.06 -18.09
C TYR A 693 -43.84 -18.23 -16.78
N GLY A 694 -44.87 -17.39 -16.60
CA GLY A 694 -45.91 -17.57 -15.59
C GLY A 694 -45.95 -16.51 -14.49
N ALA A 695 -45.03 -15.54 -14.51
CA ALA A 695 -45.07 -14.34 -13.68
C ALA A 695 -44.13 -13.29 -14.29
N ASP A 696 -44.39 -11.99 -14.08
CA ASP A 696 -43.61 -10.91 -14.70
C ASP A 696 -42.10 -10.99 -14.39
N TYR A 697 -41.70 -11.49 -13.22
CA TYR A 697 -40.30 -11.67 -12.81
C TYR A 697 -39.64 -12.98 -13.28
N LYS A 698 -40.37 -13.79 -14.07
CA LYS A 698 -39.90 -15.02 -14.69
C LYS A 698 -39.66 -14.77 -16.19
N VAL A 699 -38.59 -14.05 -16.49
CA VAL A 699 -38.33 -13.46 -17.81
C VAL A 699 -37.83 -14.51 -18.80
N LEU A 700 -38.26 -14.38 -20.07
CA LEU A 700 -37.75 -15.12 -21.22
C LEU A 700 -36.98 -14.18 -22.14
N ALA A 701 -35.68 -14.42 -22.32
CA ALA A 701 -34.84 -13.65 -23.25
C ALA A 701 -34.02 -14.61 -24.12
N GLY A 702 -34.09 -14.46 -25.44
CA GLY A 702 -33.37 -15.34 -26.37
C GLY A 702 -33.69 -16.84 -26.22
N GLY A 703 -34.86 -17.19 -25.69
CA GLY A 703 -35.25 -18.56 -25.37
C GLY A 703 -34.72 -19.10 -24.03
N VAL A 704 -34.01 -18.28 -23.25
CA VAL A 704 -33.46 -18.61 -21.93
C VAL A 704 -34.38 -18.09 -20.82
N ARG A 705 -34.59 -18.91 -19.80
CA ARG A 705 -35.39 -18.62 -18.61
C ARG A 705 -34.54 -17.99 -17.51
N PHE A 706 -34.99 -16.85 -17.03
CA PHE A 706 -34.42 -16.14 -15.89
C PHE A 706 -35.47 -16.03 -14.78
N TYR A 707 -35.17 -16.58 -13.60
CA TYR A 707 -36.00 -16.43 -12.41
C TYR A 707 -35.43 -15.33 -11.51
N SER A 708 -36.11 -14.18 -11.45
CA SER A 708 -35.72 -13.04 -10.61
C SER A 708 -34.28 -12.57 -10.87
N ALA A 709 -34.03 -12.16 -12.11
CA ALA A 709 -32.73 -11.60 -12.52
C ALA A 709 -32.64 -10.10 -12.23
N CYS A 710 -31.41 -9.61 -12.09
CA CYS A 710 -31.08 -8.20 -12.29
C CYS A 710 -30.61 -7.94 -13.73
N SER A 711 -30.59 -6.68 -14.14
CA SER A 711 -30.03 -6.26 -15.42
C SER A 711 -28.53 -5.97 -15.29
N LEU A 712 -27.85 -5.90 -16.44
CA LEU A 712 -26.44 -5.54 -16.52
C LEU A 712 -26.28 -4.11 -17.06
N LEU A 713 -25.43 -3.33 -16.42
CA LEU A 713 -25.01 -2.02 -16.88
C LEU A 713 -23.77 -2.18 -17.75
N ILE A 714 -23.87 -1.77 -19.02
CA ILE A 714 -22.74 -1.79 -19.95
C ILE A 714 -22.14 -0.39 -19.99
N VAL A 715 -20.89 -0.26 -19.56
CA VAL A 715 -20.19 1.02 -19.42
C VAL A 715 -19.04 1.22 -20.42
N GLY A 716 -18.72 0.22 -21.25
CA GLY A 716 -17.68 0.30 -22.29
C GLY A 716 -18.05 -0.42 -23.60
N ASP A 717 -17.28 -0.16 -24.66
CA ASP A 717 -17.62 -0.55 -26.04
C ASP A 717 -17.22 -1.98 -26.44
N ASP A 718 -16.27 -2.59 -25.72
CA ASP A 718 -15.72 -3.93 -26.01
C ASP A 718 -16.43 -5.06 -25.24
N VAL A 719 -17.76 -5.12 -25.38
CA VAL A 719 -18.62 -6.12 -24.71
C VAL A 719 -19.50 -6.87 -25.71
N GLU A 720 -19.41 -8.20 -25.70
CA GLU A 720 -20.35 -9.06 -26.41
C GLU A 720 -21.63 -9.23 -25.59
N VAL A 721 -22.75 -8.66 -26.04
CA VAL A 721 -24.07 -8.91 -25.45
C VAL A 721 -24.57 -10.29 -25.88
N LEU A 722 -24.64 -11.23 -24.93
CA LEU A 722 -25.09 -12.59 -25.19
C LEU A 722 -26.62 -12.70 -25.18
N LEU A 723 -27.28 -12.01 -24.24
CA LEU A 723 -28.74 -12.01 -24.09
C LEU A 723 -29.23 -10.64 -23.65
N ALA A 724 -30.26 -10.14 -24.33
CA ALA A 724 -31.00 -8.93 -23.97
C ALA A 724 -32.51 -9.13 -24.24
N SER A 725 -33.35 -8.32 -23.62
CA SER A 725 -34.79 -8.26 -23.89
C SER A 725 -35.19 -6.85 -24.30
N GLU A 726 -35.96 -6.75 -25.37
CA GLU A 726 -36.55 -5.49 -25.86
C GLU A 726 -37.89 -5.15 -25.17
N THR A 727 -38.48 -6.11 -24.44
CA THR A 727 -39.79 -5.97 -23.80
C THR A 727 -39.72 -5.94 -22.28
N ALA A 728 -38.60 -6.36 -21.70
CA ALA A 728 -38.39 -6.33 -20.26
C ALA A 728 -38.07 -4.90 -19.78
N SER A 729 -38.40 -4.64 -18.54
CA SER A 729 -38.10 -3.39 -17.83
C SER A 729 -37.39 -3.69 -16.51
N SER A 730 -36.53 -2.77 -16.11
CA SER A 730 -35.91 -2.73 -14.79
C SER A 730 -36.85 -2.03 -13.79
N VAL A 731 -36.98 -2.59 -12.59
CA VAL A 731 -37.70 -1.97 -11.46
C VAL A 731 -36.87 -2.08 -10.19
N ASP A 732 -36.81 -1.00 -9.42
CA ASP A 732 -36.33 -0.97 -8.03
C ASP A 732 -37.38 -1.66 -7.14
N ALA A 733 -37.15 -2.92 -6.76
CA ALA A 733 -38.14 -3.75 -6.11
C ALA A 733 -38.10 -3.68 -4.58
N ASP A 734 -36.98 -3.25 -3.98
CA ASP A 734 -36.88 -3.07 -2.53
C ASP A 734 -37.12 -1.63 -2.06
N GLY A 735 -37.12 -0.67 -3.00
CA GLY A 735 -37.48 0.73 -2.78
C GLY A 735 -36.35 1.59 -2.21
N ARG A 736 -35.09 1.14 -2.32
CA ARG A 736 -33.92 1.83 -1.77
C ARG A 736 -33.32 2.87 -2.72
N LYS A 737 -33.75 2.92 -3.98
CA LYS A 737 -33.34 3.90 -5.02
C LYS A 737 -31.87 3.82 -5.42
N ASP A 738 -31.32 2.63 -5.37
CA ASP A 738 -29.98 2.22 -5.83
C ASP A 738 -30.00 1.58 -7.23
N ALA A 739 -31.17 1.12 -7.70
CA ALA A 739 -31.38 0.72 -9.09
C ALA A 739 -31.13 1.87 -10.08
N LYS A 740 -30.31 1.61 -11.12
CA LYS A 740 -30.14 2.55 -12.24
C LYS A 740 -31.14 2.26 -13.36
N PRO A 741 -31.82 3.28 -13.91
CA PRO A 741 -32.66 3.09 -15.10
C PRO A 741 -31.85 2.57 -16.29
N VAL A 742 -32.39 1.61 -17.04
CA VAL A 742 -31.81 1.10 -18.28
C VAL A 742 -32.79 1.24 -19.43
N ASP A 743 -32.32 1.76 -20.56
CA ASP A 743 -33.14 1.89 -21.79
C ASP A 743 -33.38 0.53 -22.46
N ARG A 744 -32.47 -0.42 -22.22
CA ARG A 744 -32.51 -1.79 -22.75
C ARG A 744 -32.01 -2.75 -21.68
N VAL A 745 -32.77 -3.81 -21.42
CA VAL A 745 -32.40 -4.82 -20.42
C VAL A 745 -31.42 -5.82 -21.04
N VAL A 746 -30.17 -5.80 -20.55
CA VAL A 746 -29.15 -6.82 -20.83
C VAL A 746 -29.13 -7.83 -19.67
N LEU A 747 -29.15 -9.13 -19.98
CA LEU A 747 -29.22 -10.22 -19.00
C LEU A 747 -27.98 -11.11 -18.98
N ALA A 748 -27.22 -11.15 -20.07
CA ALA A 748 -25.93 -11.83 -20.12
C ALA A 748 -24.98 -11.13 -21.09
N SER A 749 -23.72 -11.02 -20.70
CA SER A 749 -22.66 -10.45 -21.52
C SER A 749 -21.34 -11.21 -21.34
N ARG A 750 -20.40 -10.98 -22.27
CA ARG A 750 -19.05 -11.51 -22.24
C ARG A 750 -18.06 -10.42 -22.61
N PHE A 751 -16.93 -10.38 -21.91
CA PHE A 751 -15.78 -9.55 -22.28
C PHE A 751 -14.47 -10.30 -21.99
N LYS A 752 -13.36 -9.77 -22.52
CA LYS A 752 -12.01 -10.31 -22.31
C LYS A 752 -11.25 -9.47 -21.28
N ARG A 753 -10.43 -10.13 -20.46
CA ARG A 753 -9.48 -9.47 -19.55
C ARG A 753 -8.20 -10.30 -19.46
N GLY A 754 -7.06 -9.71 -19.80
CA GLY A 754 -5.83 -10.46 -20.04
C GLY A 754 -6.03 -11.52 -21.12
N SER A 755 -5.54 -12.74 -20.90
CA SER A 755 -5.83 -13.89 -21.78
C SER A 755 -7.15 -14.61 -21.46
N GLY A 756 -7.82 -14.24 -20.35
CA GLY A 756 -9.04 -14.87 -19.87
C GLY A 756 -10.34 -14.24 -20.38
N THR A 757 -11.45 -14.83 -19.94
CA THR A 757 -12.81 -14.44 -20.36
C THR A 757 -13.68 -14.27 -19.14
N VAL A 758 -14.47 -13.20 -19.10
CA VAL A 758 -15.47 -12.98 -18.05
C VAL A 758 -16.85 -13.02 -18.69
N ILE A 759 -17.74 -13.82 -18.12
CA ILE A 759 -19.13 -13.97 -18.52
C ILE A 759 -19.98 -13.55 -17.33
N VAL A 760 -20.77 -12.51 -17.52
CA VAL A 760 -21.61 -11.91 -16.48
C VAL A 760 -23.07 -12.25 -16.79
N LEU A 761 -23.81 -12.79 -15.82
CA LEU A 761 -25.25 -13.07 -15.96
C LEU A 761 -26.06 -12.50 -14.81
N GLY A 762 -27.14 -11.79 -15.12
CA GLY A 762 -28.06 -11.24 -14.12
C GLY A 762 -28.79 -12.29 -13.25
N LYS A 763 -28.71 -13.58 -13.64
CA LYS A 763 -29.07 -14.72 -12.81
C LYS A 763 -28.30 -15.97 -13.21
N ALA A 764 -27.95 -16.79 -12.22
CA ALA A 764 -27.53 -18.18 -12.45
C ALA A 764 -28.64 -19.01 -13.12
N VAL A 765 -28.37 -19.52 -14.32
CA VAL A 765 -29.33 -20.27 -15.18
C VAL A 765 -29.13 -21.78 -15.18
N PHE A 766 -28.24 -22.28 -14.32
CA PHE A 766 -27.72 -23.66 -14.35
C PHE A 766 -28.10 -24.52 -13.13
N SER A 767 -29.06 -24.06 -12.32
CA SER A 767 -29.63 -24.87 -11.23
C SER A 767 -30.33 -26.14 -11.78
N ASP A 768 -30.52 -27.17 -10.96
CA ASP A 768 -31.25 -28.38 -11.37
C ASP A 768 -32.68 -28.12 -11.86
N TYR A 769 -33.27 -27.00 -11.43
CA TYR A 769 -34.57 -26.52 -11.88
C TYR A 769 -34.49 -25.86 -13.27
N ASP A 770 -33.42 -25.10 -13.53
CA ASP A 770 -33.27 -24.27 -14.73
C ASP A 770 -32.46 -24.95 -15.85
N PHE A 771 -31.71 -26.01 -15.53
CA PHE A 771 -30.72 -26.61 -16.43
C PHE A 771 -31.33 -27.13 -17.74
N GLU A 772 -32.39 -27.94 -17.70
CA GLU A 772 -32.97 -28.53 -18.92
C GLU A 772 -33.60 -27.47 -19.84
N PRO A 773 -34.43 -26.53 -19.33
CA PRO A 773 -34.93 -25.44 -20.16
C PRO A 773 -33.84 -24.57 -20.79
N ASN A 774 -32.70 -24.39 -20.10
CA ASN A 774 -31.62 -23.48 -20.53
C ASN A 774 -30.43 -24.21 -21.17
N ARG A 775 -30.51 -25.52 -21.36
CA ARG A 775 -29.38 -26.38 -21.73
C ARG A 775 -28.64 -25.90 -22.97
N ALA A 776 -29.35 -25.52 -24.02
CA ALA A 776 -28.74 -25.06 -25.26
C ALA A 776 -27.83 -23.85 -25.05
N PHE A 777 -28.26 -22.90 -24.21
CA PHE A 777 -27.46 -21.73 -23.87
C PHE A 777 -26.28 -22.10 -22.95
N ILE A 778 -26.50 -22.94 -21.93
CA ILE A 778 -25.44 -23.44 -21.05
C ILE A 778 -24.33 -24.13 -21.87
N GLU A 779 -24.70 -24.92 -22.89
CA GLU A 779 -23.73 -25.55 -23.78
C GLU A 779 -22.82 -24.52 -24.49
N THR A 780 -23.32 -23.35 -24.85
CA THR A 780 -22.51 -22.27 -25.46
C THR A 780 -21.50 -21.63 -24.51
N LEU A 781 -21.74 -21.71 -23.20
CA LEU A 781 -20.83 -21.14 -22.19
C LEU A 781 -19.60 -22.02 -21.96
N PHE A 782 -19.73 -23.33 -22.15
CA PHE A 782 -18.68 -24.32 -21.81
C PHE A 782 -18.09 -25.06 -23.03
N ARG A 783 -18.60 -24.81 -24.24
CA ARG A 783 -18.05 -25.31 -25.50
C ARG A 783 -17.41 -24.17 -26.30
N GLN A 784 -16.22 -23.74 -25.88
CA GLN A 784 -15.33 -22.95 -26.73
C GLN A 784 -13.99 -23.68 -26.88
N ARG A 785 -13.79 -24.23 -28.09
CA ARG A 785 -12.50 -24.38 -28.77
C ARG A 785 -12.71 -23.99 -30.22
#